data_AF-A0A1I8EEY8-F1
#
_entry.id   AF-A0A1I8EEY8-F1
#
_cell.length_a   1.000
_cell.length_b   1.000
_cell.length_c   1.000
_cell.angle_alpha   90.00
_cell.angle_beta   90.00
_cell.angle_gamma   90.00
#
_symmetry.space_group_name_H-M   'P 1'
#
loop_
_entity.id
_entity.type
_entity.pdbx_description
1 polymer ?
#
loop_
_entity_poly.entity_id
_entity_poly.type
_entity_poly.pdbx_seq_one_letter_code
_entity_poly.pdbx_strand_id
1 'polypeptide(L)'
;MKTKKAKLQYQVNVLDKHENISCIFKGISIFVNGYTDPPASELRKLIHLHGGEFHIYYKYGTTTYTIATHLATDKVKKLRKGEKIIHPRWLTDSVKAGIRLREDDYLLYKDGALQTAVAKRLAVGNFGASKVAQCAANDPNFVNNFYERSRLHLISTLAQEMKHYVNELRENQSNNFPSRVRLQHLVDENFANSPKETICHIDLDCFFVSVALRTHPELIGKPVAITHSRSTEGAGMSEIASCSYEARARGVRNGCFIKEARKVCPDLICLPYQFDDYRHISKEIYAILSGYTLNIRAVSCDEMYVDLESLCKEMHIANVMEIISVIRSEILTKTGCNASVGIGNTMLIARIATRHAKPNGQFMIKLDDIDELIKKEKISSLPGIGYNICAKLKNAFGEMNLCEDLQKVSINRLQNLLGEKIGTQIYNMCRGVDKERNFLEKVVRKSISCDINYGIRFTKEDEVMEFLGKMCSELEKKLHIARMTASTITLRLLIRAPDAPLVTEKYLGCGKCDAITRTAHVNGATANKAVLHAEAKKLMKAINPLICDLRGIGIQLTHLNEIPNVSIDEQPINRNTLTQFFSVKSKAQQHIGKKKLKNEEDIALELALKKSLKESRRNRRYYKKTIHPVYRNYFEDEDVKAEFLRILQQSNN
;
A
#
# COMPACT_ATOMS: atom_id res chain seq x y z
N MET A 1 6.61 -50.44 -1.39
CA MET A 1 5.53 -49.47 -1.76
C MET A 1 4.10 -50.03 -1.59
N LYS A 2 3.78 -51.28 -1.96
CA LYS A 2 2.42 -51.87 -1.84
C LYS A 2 1.86 -51.85 -0.40
N THR A 3 2.66 -52.23 0.60
CA THR A 3 2.27 -52.28 2.02
C THR A 3 1.95 -50.89 2.61
N LYS A 4 2.67 -49.85 2.16
CA LYS A 4 2.45 -48.44 2.58
C LYS A 4 1.16 -47.87 1.97
N LYS A 5 0.86 -48.22 0.72
CA LYS A 5 -0.41 -47.88 0.05
C LYS A 5 -1.61 -48.59 0.70
N ALA A 6 -1.47 -49.87 1.06
CA ALA A 6 -2.51 -50.61 1.76
C ALA A 6 -2.81 -50.04 3.16
N LYS A 7 -1.78 -49.65 3.92
CA LYS A 7 -1.93 -49.04 5.26
C LYS A 7 -2.63 -47.67 5.21
N LEU A 8 -2.29 -46.82 4.22
CA LEU A 8 -2.97 -45.53 3.97
C LEU A 8 -4.43 -45.73 3.56
N GLN A 9 -4.72 -46.71 2.70
CA GLN A 9 -6.08 -47.03 2.29
C GLN A 9 -6.94 -47.53 3.48
N TYR A 10 -6.36 -48.36 4.35
CA TYR A 10 -7.00 -48.84 5.57
C TYR A 10 -7.29 -47.71 6.57
N GLN A 11 -6.31 -46.83 6.81
CA GLN A 11 -6.49 -45.67 7.72
C GLN A 11 -7.58 -44.72 7.23
N VAL A 12 -7.72 -44.52 5.92
CA VAL A 12 -8.73 -43.60 5.35
C VAL A 12 -10.15 -44.17 5.37
N ASN A 13 -10.31 -45.49 5.23
CA ASN A 13 -11.65 -46.10 5.17
C ASN A 13 -12.16 -46.63 6.53
N VAL A 14 -11.28 -46.77 7.53
CA VAL A 14 -11.64 -47.38 8.83
C VAL A 14 -11.74 -46.35 9.97
N LEU A 15 -10.98 -45.23 9.93
CA LEU A 15 -10.98 -44.22 10.99
C LEU A 15 -12.03 -43.10 10.81
N ASP A 16 -12.61 -42.96 9.61
CA ASP A 16 -13.68 -42.00 9.27
C ASP A 16 -15.07 -42.69 9.20
N LYS A 17 -15.31 -43.77 9.96
CA LYS A 17 -16.61 -44.48 9.99
C LYS A 17 -17.70 -43.58 10.61
N HIS A 18 -18.41 -42.87 9.76
CA HIS A 18 -19.69 -42.26 10.08
C HIS A 18 -20.82 -43.27 9.82
N GLU A 19 -21.94 -43.19 10.54
CA GLU A 19 -23.14 -43.95 10.18
C GLU A 19 -23.60 -43.53 8.79
N ASN A 20 -23.95 -44.51 7.94
CA ASN A 20 -24.41 -44.25 6.59
C ASN A 20 -25.76 -43.52 6.63
N ILE A 21 -25.81 -42.32 6.08
CA ILE A 21 -27.03 -41.51 5.97
C ILE A 21 -27.94 -42.08 4.88
N SER A 22 -27.35 -42.62 3.81
CA SER A 22 -28.10 -43.35 2.77
C SER A 22 -27.19 -44.32 1.99
N CYS A 23 -27.75 -45.02 1.01
CA CYS A 23 -27.01 -45.99 0.18
C CYS A 23 -27.04 -45.64 -1.33
N ILE A 24 -27.20 -44.37 -1.69
CA ILE A 24 -27.34 -43.95 -3.10
C ILE A 24 -26.12 -44.26 -3.97
N PHE A 25 -24.93 -44.39 -3.38
CA PHE A 25 -23.69 -44.74 -4.10
C PHE A 25 -23.18 -46.14 -3.77
N LYS A 26 -24.04 -47.04 -3.27
CA LYS A 26 -23.65 -48.43 -3.00
C LYS A 26 -23.08 -49.10 -4.27
N GLY A 27 -21.88 -49.65 -4.13
CA GLY A 27 -21.15 -50.31 -5.24
C GLY A 27 -20.41 -49.34 -6.17
N ILE A 28 -20.39 -48.03 -5.88
CA ILE A 28 -19.62 -47.04 -6.63
C ILE A 28 -18.32 -46.75 -5.89
N SER A 29 -17.21 -46.72 -6.64
CA SER A 29 -15.92 -46.26 -6.13
C SER A 29 -15.38 -45.09 -6.97
N ILE A 30 -14.82 -44.09 -6.30
CA ILE A 30 -14.35 -42.86 -6.94
C ILE A 30 -12.86 -42.61 -6.68
N PHE A 31 -12.18 -42.02 -7.65
CA PHE A 31 -10.80 -41.54 -7.52
C PHE A 31 -10.72 -40.09 -7.99
N VAL A 32 -10.09 -39.19 -7.23
CA VAL A 32 -9.96 -37.78 -7.63
C VAL A 32 -8.63 -37.56 -8.36
N ASN A 33 -8.68 -37.08 -9.60
CA ASN A 33 -7.49 -36.85 -10.43
C ASN A 33 -7.32 -35.38 -10.84
N GLY A 34 -7.16 -34.50 -9.86
CA GLY A 34 -6.90 -33.08 -10.09
C GLY A 34 -7.74 -32.17 -9.21
N TYR A 35 -7.96 -30.95 -9.67
CA TYR A 35 -8.81 -29.98 -8.97
C TYR A 35 -10.28 -30.42 -9.04
N THR A 36 -10.94 -30.35 -7.89
CA THR A 36 -12.35 -30.63 -7.70
C THR A 36 -12.95 -29.54 -6.81
N ASP A 37 -14.20 -29.18 -7.09
CA ASP A 37 -15.02 -28.32 -6.25
C ASP A 37 -16.39 -29.00 -6.11
N PRO A 38 -16.79 -29.47 -4.91
CA PRO A 38 -16.09 -29.40 -3.62
C PRO A 38 -14.72 -30.13 -3.58
N PRO A 39 -13.81 -29.82 -2.61
CA PRO A 39 -12.48 -30.41 -2.55
C PRO A 39 -12.51 -31.93 -2.30
N ALA A 40 -11.43 -32.62 -2.67
CA ALA A 40 -11.33 -34.09 -2.58
C ALA A 40 -11.62 -34.66 -1.17
N SER A 41 -11.28 -33.92 -0.11
CA SER A 41 -11.58 -34.30 1.28
C SER A 41 -13.08 -34.29 1.58
N GLU A 42 -13.83 -33.37 0.97
CA GLU A 42 -15.28 -33.26 1.10
C GLU A 42 -15.99 -34.30 0.25
N LEU A 43 -15.54 -34.51 -1.00
CA LEU A 43 -16.03 -35.60 -1.85
C LEU A 43 -15.82 -36.97 -1.21
N ARG A 44 -14.71 -37.16 -0.49
CA ARG A 44 -14.45 -38.37 0.29
C ARG A 44 -15.48 -38.57 1.40
N LYS A 45 -15.82 -37.52 2.14
CA LYS A 45 -16.87 -37.59 3.17
C LYS A 45 -18.23 -37.89 2.54
N LEU A 46 -18.59 -37.18 1.47
CA LEU A 46 -19.86 -37.35 0.77
C LEU A 46 -20.04 -38.77 0.23
N ILE A 47 -19.04 -39.32 -0.47
CA ILE A 47 -19.17 -40.68 -1.03
C ILE A 47 -19.31 -41.72 0.08
N HIS A 48 -18.59 -41.56 1.20
CA HIS A 48 -18.64 -42.49 2.33
C HIS A 48 -19.99 -42.46 3.05
N LEU A 49 -20.49 -41.26 3.40
CA LEU A 49 -21.78 -41.06 4.07
C LEU A 49 -22.97 -41.65 3.30
N HIS A 50 -22.82 -41.79 1.99
CA HIS A 50 -23.86 -42.24 1.06
C HIS A 50 -23.59 -43.64 0.47
N GLY A 51 -22.69 -44.41 1.11
CA GLY A 51 -22.50 -45.84 0.88
C GLY A 51 -21.55 -46.24 -0.25
N GLY A 52 -20.75 -45.31 -0.78
CA GLY A 52 -19.72 -45.57 -1.79
C GLY A 52 -18.29 -45.56 -1.24
N GLU A 53 -17.31 -45.89 -2.09
CA GLU A 53 -15.91 -46.03 -1.70
C GLU A 53 -15.00 -44.94 -2.31
N PHE A 54 -14.05 -44.44 -1.51
CA PHE A 54 -13.03 -43.52 -2.00
C PHE A 54 -11.69 -44.23 -2.19
N HIS A 55 -11.12 -44.09 -3.39
CA HIS A 55 -9.80 -44.59 -3.72
C HIS A 55 -8.75 -43.48 -3.66
N ILE A 56 -7.71 -43.66 -2.84
CA ILE A 56 -6.56 -42.73 -2.77
C ILE A 56 -5.73 -42.78 -4.06
N TYR A 57 -5.66 -43.96 -4.68
CA TYR A 57 -4.99 -44.19 -5.95
C TYR A 57 -5.95 -44.89 -6.91
N TYR A 58 -5.90 -44.52 -8.19
CA TYR A 58 -6.66 -45.23 -9.22
C TYR A 58 -6.35 -46.73 -9.19
N LYS A 59 -7.39 -47.55 -9.13
CA LYS A 59 -7.28 -49.00 -9.20
C LYS A 59 -7.99 -49.51 -10.45
N TYR A 60 -7.22 -50.12 -11.34
CA TYR A 60 -7.75 -50.66 -12.59
C TYR A 60 -8.82 -51.74 -12.32
N GLY A 61 -9.93 -51.70 -13.07
CA GLY A 61 -11.04 -52.65 -12.95
C GLY A 61 -11.90 -52.53 -11.69
N THR A 62 -11.53 -51.65 -10.74
CA THR A 62 -12.27 -51.47 -9.48
C THR A 62 -12.71 -50.03 -9.23
N THR A 63 -11.96 -49.02 -9.67
CA THR A 63 -12.41 -47.61 -9.69
C THR A 63 -13.52 -47.42 -10.71
N THR A 64 -14.72 -47.02 -10.27
CA THR A 64 -15.87 -46.80 -11.16
C THR A 64 -15.76 -45.47 -11.91
N TYR A 65 -15.43 -44.37 -11.22
CA TYR A 65 -15.27 -43.05 -11.84
C TYR A 65 -14.02 -42.32 -11.37
N THR A 66 -13.40 -41.60 -12.30
CA THR A 66 -12.41 -40.58 -11.98
C THR A 66 -13.11 -39.22 -11.90
N ILE A 67 -13.02 -38.55 -10.75
CA ILE A 67 -13.64 -37.24 -10.52
C ILE A 67 -12.63 -36.13 -10.84
N ALA A 68 -13.03 -35.19 -11.69
CA ALA A 68 -12.29 -33.95 -11.94
C ALA A 68 -13.24 -32.85 -12.41
N THR A 69 -13.02 -31.59 -12.00
CA THR A 69 -13.73 -30.44 -12.62
C THR A 69 -13.21 -30.18 -14.03
N HIS A 70 -11.90 -30.39 -14.23
CA HIS A 70 -11.20 -30.30 -15.52
C HIS A 70 -9.89 -31.10 -15.44
N LEU A 71 -9.42 -31.63 -16.58
CA LEU A 71 -8.14 -32.34 -16.69
C LEU A 71 -7.19 -31.56 -17.62
N ALA A 72 -5.91 -31.49 -17.23
CA ALA A 72 -4.86 -30.94 -18.09
C ALA A 72 -4.69 -31.81 -19.35
N THR A 73 -4.34 -31.18 -20.48
CA THR A 73 -4.19 -31.85 -21.78
C THR A 73 -3.25 -33.06 -21.74
N ASP A 74 -2.17 -32.99 -20.96
CA ASP A 74 -1.22 -34.09 -20.78
C ASP A 74 -1.81 -35.29 -20.03
N LYS A 75 -2.79 -35.05 -19.15
CA LYS A 75 -3.53 -36.11 -18.46
C LYS A 75 -4.60 -36.72 -19.36
N VAL A 76 -5.24 -35.90 -20.20
CA VAL A 76 -6.22 -36.37 -21.21
C VAL A 76 -5.56 -37.33 -22.20
N LYS A 77 -4.35 -37.01 -22.67
CA LYS A 77 -3.56 -37.89 -23.56
C LYS A 77 -3.15 -39.22 -22.92
N LYS A 78 -3.13 -39.29 -21.58
CA LYS A 78 -2.75 -40.48 -20.80
C LYS A 78 -3.95 -41.26 -20.28
N LEU A 79 -5.17 -40.92 -20.69
CA LEU A 79 -6.37 -41.62 -20.27
C LEU A 79 -6.40 -43.04 -20.82
N ARG A 80 -6.78 -43.97 -19.94
CA ARG A 80 -6.87 -45.37 -20.30
C ARG A 80 -8.20 -45.63 -21.01
N LYS A 81 -8.22 -46.56 -21.96
CA LYS A 81 -9.45 -46.96 -22.66
C LYS A 81 -10.45 -47.51 -21.63
N GLY A 82 -11.63 -46.88 -21.54
CA GLY A 82 -12.69 -47.24 -20.59
C GLY A 82 -12.72 -46.47 -19.28
N GLU A 83 -11.79 -45.52 -19.03
CA GLU A 83 -11.83 -44.67 -17.83
C GLU A 83 -12.92 -43.59 -17.96
N LYS A 84 -13.94 -43.64 -17.10
CA LYS A 84 -15.03 -42.66 -17.07
C LYS A 84 -14.67 -41.48 -16.18
N ILE A 85 -14.57 -40.29 -16.78
CA ILE A 85 -14.31 -39.06 -16.04
C ILE A 85 -15.61 -38.29 -15.85
N ILE A 86 -15.98 -38.08 -14.59
CA ILE A 86 -17.24 -37.44 -14.22
C ILE A 86 -16.99 -36.16 -13.40
N HIS A 87 -17.84 -35.17 -13.60
CA HIS A 87 -17.75 -33.91 -12.87
C HIS A 87 -18.15 -34.09 -11.38
N PRO A 88 -17.49 -33.41 -10.42
CA PRO A 88 -17.83 -33.50 -8.98
C PRO A 88 -19.31 -33.26 -8.66
N ARG A 89 -19.97 -32.42 -9.47
CA ARG A 89 -21.39 -32.13 -9.32
C ARG A 89 -22.30 -33.35 -9.39
N TRP A 90 -21.89 -34.41 -10.06
CA TRP A 90 -22.68 -35.64 -10.06
C TRP A 90 -22.91 -36.17 -8.65
N LEU A 91 -21.89 -36.08 -7.80
CA LEU A 91 -21.99 -36.48 -6.40
C LEU A 91 -22.87 -35.50 -5.63
N THR A 92 -22.60 -34.19 -5.71
CA THR A 92 -23.34 -33.19 -4.94
C THR A 92 -24.81 -33.10 -5.35
N ASP A 93 -25.11 -33.17 -6.64
CA ASP A 93 -26.47 -33.06 -7.17
C ASP A 93 -27.27 -34.34 -6.88
N SER A 94 -26.63 -35.53 -6.93
CA SER A 94 -27.29 -36.78 -6.54
C SER A 94 -27.60 -36.84 -5.05
N VAL A 95 -26.68 -36.33 -4.21
CA VAL A 95 -26.92 -36.20 -2.76
C VAL A 95 -28.08 -35.23 -2.50
N LYS A 96 -28.07 -34.08 -3.17
CA LYS A 96 -29.12 -33.06 -3.02
C LYS A 96 -30.48 -33.56 -3.50
N ALA A 97 -30.52 -34.36 -4.57
CA ALA A 97 -31.74 -34.95 -5.10
C ALA A 97 -32.21 -36.17 -4.29
N GLY A 98 -31.38 -36.70 -3.38
CA GLY A 98 -31.66 -37.93 -2.65
C GLY A 98 -31.68 -39.21 -3.50
N ILE A 99 -31.33 -39.11 -4.79
CA ILE A 99 -31.31 -40.22 -5.75
C ILE A 99 -30.05 -40.16 -6.62
N ARG A 100 -29.57 -41.33 -7.08
CA ARG A 100 -28.41 -41.38 -7.99
C ARG A 100 -28.81 -40.90 -9.38
N LEU A 101 -28.31 -39.73 -9.78
CA LEU A 101 -28.57 -39.13 -11.08
C LEU A 101 -27.83 -39.86 -12.21
N ARG A 102 -28.30 -39.70 -13.45
CA ARG A 102 -27.69 -40.32 -14.64
C ARG A 102 -26.26 -39.82 -14.84
N GLU A 103 -25.32 -40.73 -15.02
CA GLU A 103 -23.89 -40.43 -15.17
C GLU A 103 -23.55 -39.70 -16.47
N ASP A 104 -24.27 -39.98 -17.56
CA ASP A 104 -24.03 -39.40 -18.88
C ASP A 104 -24.15 -37.88 -18.87
N ASP A 105 -25.01 -37.34 -18.00
CA ASP A 105 -25.22 -35.90 -17.84
C ASP A 105 -24.03 -35.17 -17.19
N TYR A 106 -23.10 -35.93 -16.61
CA TYR A 106 -21.96 -35.41 -15.88
C TYR A 106 -20.62 -35.92 -16.43
N LEU A 107 -20.67 -36.77 -17.45
CA LEU A 107 -19.50 -37.37 -18.09
C LEU A 107 -18.77 -36.30 -18.92
N LEU A 108 -17.53 -36.00 -18.53
CA LEU A 108 -16.73 -34.95 -19.17
C LEU A 108 -16.07 -35.42 -20.45
N TYR A 109 -15.74 -36.71 -20.56
CA TYR A 109 -15.03 -37.26 -21.71
C TYR A 109 -15.70 -38.53 -22.22
N LYS A 110 -15.84 -38.64 -23.54
CA LYS A 110 -16.34 -39.84 -24.23
C LYS A 110 -15.35 -40.21 -25.33
N ASP A 111 -14.87 -41.44 -25.32
CA ASP A 111 -13.86 -41.96 -26.27
C ASP A 111 -12.59 -41.08 -26.38
N GLY A 112 -12.18 -40.46 -25.26
CA GLY A 112 -11.01 -39.57 -25.20
C GLY A 112 -11.26 -38.14 -25.66
N ALA A 113 -12.45 -37.82 -26.19
CA ALA A 113 -12.85 -36.47 -26.58
C ALA A 113 -13.63 -35.76 -25.45
N LEU A 114 -13.36 -34.46 -25.26
CA LEU A 114 -14.08 -33.63 -24.29
C LEU A 114 -15.52 -33.36 -24.77
N GLN A 115 -16.50 -33.62 -23.92
CA GLN A 115 -17.90 -33.29 -24.15
C GLN A 115 -18.16 -31.81 -23.86
N THR A 116 -17.85 -30.94 -24.82
CA THR A 116 -17.89 -29.47 -24.67
C THR A 116 -19.24 -28.94 -24.19
N ALA A 117 -20.37 -29.54 -24.60
CA ALA A 117 -21.70 -29.13 -24.15
C ALA A 117 -21.93 -29.43 -22.65
N VAL A 118 -21.54 -30.62 -22.20
CA VAL A 118 -21.64 -31.06 -20.80
C VAL A 118 -20.69 -30.25 -19.91
N ALA A 119 -19.44 -30.08 -20.35
CA ALA A 119 -18.45 -29.27 -19.65
C ALA A 119 -18.90 -27.80 -19.51
N LYS A 120 -19.46 -27.19 -20.56
CA LYS A 120 -20.02 -25.83 -20.50
C LYS A 120 -21.22 -25.74 -19.56
N ARG A 121 -22.17 -26.68 -19.64
CA ARG A 121 -23.35 -26.72 -18.75
C ARG A 121 -22.96 -26.81 -17.28
N LEU A 122 -21.98 -27.64 -16.95
CA LEU A 122 -21.55 -27.89 -15.57
C LEU A 122 -20.60 -26.81 -15.04
N ALA A 123 -19.88 -26.11 -15.93
CA ALA A 123 -19.13 -24.90 -15.60
C ALA A 123 -20.05 -23.70 -15.28
N VAL A 124 -21.30 -23.71 -15.75
CA VAL A 124 -22.26 -22.60 -15.59
C VAL A 124 -23.16 -22.74 -14.35
N GLY A 125 -23.05 -23.80 -13.56
CA GLY A 125 -23.95 -23.99 -12.42
C GLY A 125 -23.60 -23.17 -11.17
N ASN A 126 -24.51 -22.30 -10.74
CA ASN A 126 -24.66 -21.72 -9.40
C ASN A 126 -23.38 -21.64 -8.54
N PHE A 127 -22.52 -20.67 -8.85
CA PHE A 127 -22.09 -19.80 -7.76
C PHE A 127 -23.39 -19.22 -7.20
N GLY A 128 -23.72 -19.55 -5.96
CA GLY A 128 -24.75 -18.79 -5.26
C GLY A 128 -24.47 -17.32 -5.52
N ALA A 129 -25.50 -16.60 -5.96
CA ALA A 129 -25.50 -15.16 -6.16
C ALA A 129 -25.35 -14.41 -4.80
N SER A 130 -24.39 -14.84 -3.99
CA SER A 130 -23.99 -14.25 -2.73
C SER A 130 -22.46 -14.14 -2.75
N LYS A 131 -22.02 -12.89 -2.92
CA LYS A 131 -20.66 -12.34 -2.73
C LYS A 131 -19.54 -12.59 -3.76
N VAL A 132 -19.54 -13.63 -4.60
CA VAL A 132 -18.38 -13.87 -5.50
C VAL A 132 -18.39 -12.96 -6.76
N ALA A 133 -19.56 -12.54 -7.23
CA ALA A 133 -19.71 -11.73 -8.45
C ALA A 133 -19.77 -10.20 -8.24
N GLN A 134 -19.76 -9.71 -6.99
CA GLN A 134 -19.90 -8.27 -6.69
C GLN A 134 -18.56 -7.51 -6.64
N CYS A 135 -17.44 -8.13 -7.02
CA CYS A 135 -16.10 -7.50 -6.96
C CYS A 135 -15.23 -7.82 -8.20
N ALA A 136 -15.83 -8.24 -9.31
CA ALA A 136 -15.13 -8.36 -10.59
C ALA A 136 -15.39 -7.10 -11.45
N ALA A 137 -14.50 -6.82 -12.41
CA ALA A 137 -14.56 -5.63 -13.27
C ALA A 137 -15.84 -5.48 -14.12
N ASN A 138 -16.72 -6.48 -14.11
CA ASN A 138 -18.03 -6.46 -14.74
C ASN A 138 -19.12 -5.76 -13.89
N ASP A 139 -18.87 -5.47 -12.61
CA ASP A 139 -19.79 -4.68 -11.78
C ASP A 139 -19.80 -3.20 -12.25
N PRO A 140 -20.97 -2.59 -12.53
CA PRO A 140 -21.12 -1.16 -12.80
C PRO A 140 -20.38 -0.25 -11.81
N ASN A 141 -20.37 -0.61 -10.53
CA ASN A 141 -19.75 0.18 -9.46
C ASN A 141 -18.30 -0.22 -9.17
N PHE A 142 -17.72 -1.15 -9.93
CA PHE A 142 -16.39 -1.69 -9.65
C PHE A 142 -15.32 -0.59 -9.57
N VAL A 143 -15.28 0.34 -10.53
CA VAL A 143 -14.24 1.37 -10.60
C VAL A 143 -14.31 2.30 -9.38
N ASN A 144 -15.51 2.70 -8.97
CA ASN A 144 -15.73 3.51 -7.77
C ASN A 144 -15.30 2.75 -6.51
N ASN A 145 -15.80 1.52 -6.33
CA ASN A 145 -15.48 0.66 -5.20
C ASN A 145 -13.96 0.36 -5.12
N PHE A 146 -13.30 0.18 -6.26
CA PHE A 146 -11.85 -0.03 -6.34
C PHE A 146 -11.09 1.19 -5.82
N TYR A 147 -11.45 2.39 -6.26
CA TYR A 147 -10.77 3.61 -5.84
C TYR A 147 -11.07 3.99 -4.39
N GLU A 148 -12.30 3.79 -3.91
CA GLU A 148 -12.67 3.98 -2.51
C GLU A 148 -11.91 3.07 -1.57
N ARG A 149 -11.54 1.87 -2.02
CA ARG A 149 -10.82 0.88 -1.21
C ARG A 149 -9.32 0.86 -1.46
N SER A 150 -8.82 1.54 -2.49
CA SER A 150 -7.41 1.48 -2.87
C SER A 150 -6.58 2.50 -2.10
N ARG A 151 -5.79 2.01 -1.13
CA ARG A 151 -4.79 2.84 -0.43
C ARG A 151 -3.79 3.51 -1.37
N LEU A 152 -3.38 2.81 -2.44
CA LEU A 152 -2.37 3.30 -3.39
C LEU A 152 -2.92 4.46 -4.21
N HIS A 153 -4.20 4.39 -4.54
CA HIS A 153 -4.90 5.53 -5.13
C HIS A 153 -4.95 6.69 -4.14
N LEU A 154 -5.37 6.45 -2.90
CA LEU A 154 -5.47 7.49 -1.88
C LEU A 154 -4.14 8.23 -1.68
N ILE A 155 -3.03 7.53 -1.42
CA ILE A 155 -1.73 8.18 -1.17
C ILE A 155 -1.26 8.98 -2.38
N SER A 156 -1.50 8.48 -3.60
CA SER A 156 -1.15 9.18 -4.84
C SER A 156 -1.96 10.45 -5.00
N THR A 157 -3.25 10.40 -4.69
CA THR A 157 -4.16 11.54 -4.72
C THR A 157 -3.78 12.58 -3.67
N LEU A 158 -3.59 12.18 -2.41
CA LEU A 158 -3.19 13.07 -1.32
C LEU A 158 -1.83 13.74 -1.58
N ALA A 159 -0.84 13.01 -2.09
CA ALA A 159 0.45 13.60 -2.43
C ALA A 159 0.33 14.72 -3.48
N GLN A 160 -0.58 14.59 -4.45
CA GLN A 160 -0.85 15.64 -5.44
C GLN A 160 -1.61 16.80 -4.83
N GLU A 161 -2.61 16.53 -3.99
CA GLU A 161 -3.34 17.57 -3.27
C GLU A 161 -2.43 18.40 -2.38
N MET A 162 -1.48 17.79 -1.66
CA MET A 162 -0.57 18.51 -0.77
C MET A 162 0.43 19.38 -1.56
N LYS A 163 0.90 18.89 -2.72
CA LYS A 163 1.70 19.70 -3.65
C LYS A 163 0.93 20.91 -4.14
N HIS A 164 -0.34 20.72 -4.52
CA HIS A 164 -1.19 21.82 -4.97
C HIS A 164 -1.44 22.82 -3.84
N TYR A 165 -1.81 22.34 -2.65
CA TYR A 165 -2.04 23.15 -1.47
C TYR A 165 -0.85 24.06 -1.13
N VAL A 166 0.38 23.50 -1.10
CA VAL A 166 1.59 24.29 -0.85
C VAL A 166 1.82 25.34 -1.94
N ASN A 167 1.55 25.02 -3.21
CA ASN A 167 1.69 25.99 -4.29
C ASN A 167 0.64 27.11 -4.22
N GLU A 168 -0.61 26.80 -3.91
CA GLU A 168 -1.65 27.81 -3.70
C GLU A 168 -1.29 28.76 -2.55
N LEU A 169 -0.76 28.25 -1.45
CA LEU A 169 -0.30 29.09 -0.33
C LEU A 169 0.82 30.05 -0.75
N ARG A 170 1.74 29.61 -1.63
CA ARG A 170 2.82 30.45 -2.17
C ARG A 170 2.29 31.52 -3.12
N GLU A 171 1.36 31.16 -4.00
CA GLU A 171 0.76 32.09 -4.97
C GLU A 171 -0.07 33.18 -4.28
N ASN A 172 -0.73 32.85 -3.16
CA ASN A 172 -1.54 33.80 -2.38
C ASN A 172 -0.71 34.76 -1.48
N GLN A 173 0.62 34.73 -1.54
CA GLN A 173 1.57 35.66 -0.87
C GLN A 173 1.21 36.06 0.58
N SER A 174 0.80 35.08 1.40
CA SER A 174 0.68 35.29 2.83
C SER A 174 2.05 35.12 3.51
N ASN A 175 2.85 36.18 3.59
CA ASN A 175 4.05 36.22 4.46
C ASN A 175 3.70 36.26 5.96
N ASN A 176 2.47 35.92 6.33
CA ASN A 176 2.02 35.81 7.70
C ASN A 176 2.20 34.37 8.19
N PHE A 177 3.06 34.20 9.19
CA PHE A 177 3.41 32.92 9.80
C PHE A 177 2.99 32.88 11.27
N PRO A 178 1.70 32.60 11.57
CA PRO A 178 1.16 32.73 12.91
C PRO A 178 1.80 31.77 13.92
N SER A 179 2.39 30.66 13.47
CA SER A 179 3.02 29.68 14.37
C SER A 179 4.40 30.12 14.86
N ARG A 180 5.05 31.10 14.20
CA ARG A 180 6.36 31.61 14.61
C ARG A 180 6.37 32.22 16.01
N VAL A 181 5.23 32.71 16.51
CA VAL A 181 5.10 33.21 17.90
C VAL A 181 5.57 32.16 18.93
N ARG A 182 5.40 30.87 18.63
CA ARG A 182 5.87 29.78 19.50
C ARG A 182 7.39 29.67 19.58
N LEU A 183 8.13 30.25 18.62
CA LEU A 183 9.59 30.21 18.56
C LEU A 183 10.24 31.46 19.18
N GLN A 184 9.47 32.44 19.66
CA GLN A 184 10.00 33.70 20.19
C GLN A 184 10.99 33.51 21.36
N HIS A 185 10.81 32.44 22.14
CA HIS A 185 11.68 32.09 23.25
C HIS A 185 13.03 31.47 22.82
N LEU A 186 13.21 31.17 21.53
CA LEU A 186 14.42 30.59 20.95
C LEU A 186 15.28 31.63 20.22
N VAL A 187 14.84 32.88 20.18
CA VAL A 187 15.57 33.99 19.56
C VAL A 187 16.87 34.22 20.32
N ASP A 188 17.97 34.26 19.57
CA ASP A 188 19.32 34.46 20.10
C ASP A 188 19.76 35.91 19.83
N GLU A 189 19.98 36.68 20.90
CA GLU A 189 20.45 38.06 20.81
C GLU A 189 21.87 38.16 20.22
N ASN A 190 22.66 37.08 20.29
CA ASN A 190 24.03 37.01 19.77
C ASN A 190 24.11 36.25 18.43
N PHE A 191 23.04 36.25 17.63
CA PHE A 191 22.99 35.57 16.34
C PHE A 191 24.05 36.09 15.36
N ALA A 192 25.21 35.42 15.34
CA ALA A 192 26.33 35.80 14.50
C ALA A 192 26.33 35.05 13.15
N ASN A 193 25.97 33.76 13.15
CA ASN A 193 26.03 32.90 11.98
C ASN A 193 24.75 32.08 11.83
N SER A 194 24.22 32.03 10.60
CA SER A 194 23.10 31.14 10.27
C SER A 194 23.55 29.67 10.37
N PRO A 195 22.70 28.78 10.93
CA PRO A 195 23.00 27.36 10.94
C PRO A 195 23.16 26.81 9.51
N LYS A 196 24.04 25.84 9.34
CA LYS A 196 24.32 25.21 8.04
C LYS A 196 23.36 24.04 7.77
N GLU A 197 22.99 23.31 8.81
CA GLU A 197 22.06 22.18 8.76
C GLU A 197 20.61 22.65 8.95
N THR A 198 20.02 23.15 7.87
CA THR A 198 18.69 23.79 7.88
C THR A 198 17.62 22.99 7.14
N ILE A 199 18.01 21.97 6.38
CA ILE A 199 17.08 21.13 5.64
C ILE A 199 16.56 20.03 6.54
N CYS A 200 15.25 20.00 6.71
CA CYS A 200 14.54 19.06 7.57
C CYS A 200 13.71 18.13 6.70
N HIS A 201 13.83 16.82 6.93
CA HIS A 201 12.96 15.80 6.38
C HIS A 201 12.04 15.29 7.49
N ILE A 202 10.74 15.55 7.35
CA ILE A 202 9.70 15.26 8.33
C ILE A 202 8.85 14.10 7.80
N ASP A 203 8.76 13.02 8.58
CA ASP A 203 8.06 11.78 8.19
C ASP A 203 7.30 11.20 9.40
N LEU A 204 5.98 11.04 9.27
CA LEU A 204 5.15 10.48 10.33
C LEU A 204 5.42 8.99 10.56
N ASP A 205 5.48 8.63 11.84
CA ASP A 205 5.80 7.28 12.23
C ASP A 205 4.63 6.34 11.99
N CYS A 206 4.91 5.26 11.23
CA CYS A 206 3.96 4.21 10.85
C CYS A 206 2.54 4.75 10.49
N PHE A 207 2.47 5.89 9.80
CA PHE A 207 1.31 6.78 9.64
C PHE A 207 -0.08 6.15 9.81
N PHE A 208 -0.47 5.17 8.97
CA PHE A 208 -1.82 4.58 9.07
C PHE A 208 -2.10 3.89 10.41
N VAL A 209 -1.09 3.27 11.04
CA VAL A 209 -1.23 2.69 12.37
C VAL A 209 -1.37 3.79 13.41
N SER A 210 -0.53 4.83 13.36
CA SER A 210 -0.60 5.95 14.30
C SER A 210 -1.96 6.64 14.29
N VAL A 211 -2.56 6.82 13.09
CA VAL A 211 -3.92 7.36 12.98
C VAL A 211 -4.95 6.41 13.60
N ALA A 212 -4.87 5.10 13.31
CA ALA A 212 -5.78 4.11 13.89
C ALA A 212 -5.71 4.00 15.41
N LEU A 213 -4.51 4.13 15.98
CA LEU A 213 -4.29 4.07 17.43
C LEU A 213 -4.92 5.25 18.19
N ARG A 214 -5.21 6.39 17.53
CA ARG A 214 -5.94 7.51 18.15
C ARG A 214 -7.31 7.09 18.67
N THR A 215 -7.98 6.20 17.93
CA THR A 215 -9.29 5.63 18.28
C THR A 215 -9.20 4.32 19.07
N HIS A 216 -7.98 3.79 19.25
CA HIS A 216 -7.71 2.50 19.89
C HIS A 216 -6.52 2.59 20.86
N PRO A 217 -6.61 3.42 21.93
CA PRO A 217 -5.51 3.61 22.89
C PRO A 217 -5.09 2.32 23.61
N GLU A 218 -6.01 1.35 23.76
CA GLU A 218 -5.76 0.02 24.33
C GLU A 218 -4.81 -0.86 23.51
N LEU A 219 -4.49 -0.44 22.27
CA LEU A 219 -3.59 -1.14 21.35
C LEU A 219 -2.19 -0.50 21.28
N ILE A 220 -1.94 0.59 22.00
CA ILE A 220 -0.61 1.20 22.09
C ILE A 220 0.36 0.18 22.73
N GLY A 221 1.55 0.01 22.13
CA GLY A 221 2.53 -0.98 22.57
C GLY A 221 2.26 -2.41 22.11
N LYS A 222 1.25 -2.64 21.26
CA LYS A 222 0.92 -3.97 20.70
C LYS A 222 1.31 -4.06 19.21
N PRO A 223 1.58 -5.27 18.68
CA PRO A 223 1.88 -5.46 17.27
C PRO A 223 0.61 -5.25 16.42
N VAL A 224 0.50 -4.08 15.80
CA VAL A 224 -0.68 -3.68 15.00
C VAL A 224 -0.31 -3.52 13.52
N ALA A 225 -1.20 -3.90 12.62
CA ALA A 225 -1.08 -3.72 11.18
C ALA A 225 -2.39 -3.24 10.55
N ILE A 226 -2.28 -2.37 9.53
CA ILE A 226 -3.42 -1.92 8.72
C ILE A 226 -3.51 -2.75 7.46
N THR A 227 -4.67 -3.37 7.23
CA THR A 227 -4.91 -4.24 6.07
C THR A 227 -6.40 -4.43 5.79
N HIS A 228 -6.74 -4.93 4.60
CA HIS A 228 -8.13 -5.23 4.25
C HIS A 228 -8.65 -6.51 4.90
N SER A 229 -7.76 -7.39 5.36
CA SER A 229 -8.21 -8.62 6.00
C SER A 229 -8.64 -8.37 7.45
N ARG A 230 -9.83 -8.90 7.78
CA ARG A 230 -10.39 -8.90 9.13
C ARG A 230 -10.42 -10.29 9.79
N SER A 231 -10.20 -11.37 9.03
CA SER A 231 -10.36 -12.76 9.50
C SER A 231 -9.11 -13.61 9.27
N THR A 232 -9.05 -14.80 9.86
CA THR A 232 -8.00 -15.82 9.66
C THR A 232 -8.25 -16.66 8.40
N GLU A 233 -9.49 -16.75 7.92
CA GLU A 233 -9.88 -17.54 6.75
C GLU A 233 -9.83 -16.69 5.46
N GLY A 234 -9.12 -17.17 4.43
CA GLY A 234 -9.00 -16.52 3.10
C GLY A 234 -8.09 -15.27 3.04
N ALA A 235 -7.64 -14.79 4.20
CA ALA A 235 -6.91 -13.55 4.44
C ALA A 235 -5.43 -13.51 4.04
N GLY A 236 -4.84 -14.67 3.74
CA GLY A 236 -3.38 -14.81 3.74
C GLY A 236 -2.65 -13.87 2.78
N MET A 237 -3.28 -13.51 1.66
CA MET A 237 -2.65 -12.74 0.57
C MET A 237 -3.04 -11.25 0.57
N SER A 238 -3.70 -10.76 1.62
CA SER A 238 -3.86 -9.32 1.82
C SER A 238 -2.52 -8.71 2.23
N GLU A 239 -2.24 -7.53 1.68
CA GLU A 239 -1.01 -6.79 1.95
C GLU A 239 -1.15 -5.96 3.22
N ILE A 240 -0.06 -5.84 3.98
CA ILE A 240 0.05 -4.93 5.12
C ILE A 240 0.45 -3.55 4.60
N ALA A 241 -0.42 -2.55 4.79
CA ALA A 241 -0.14 -1.20 4.37
C ALA A 241 0.87 -0.48 5.26
N SER A 242 0.63 -0.58 6.56
CA SER A 242 1.50 -0.06 7.61
C SER A 242 1.46 -1.03 8.78
N CYS A 243 2.59 -1.17 9.48
CA CYS A 243 2.71 -1.93 10.72
C CYS A 243 3.43 -1.11 11.79
N SER A 244 3.07 -1.37 13.05
CA SER A 244 3.61 -0.72 14.24
C SER A 244 5.08 -1.11 14.45
N TYR A 245 5.83 -0.31 15.24
CA TYR A 245 7.23 -0.61 15.50
C TYR A 245 7.41 -1.90 16.31
N GLU A 246 6.43 -2.24 17.14
CA GLU A 246 6.36 -3.52 17.86
C GLU A 246 6.22 -4.70 16.91
N ALA A 247 5.45 -4.55 15.82
CA ALA A 247 5.38 -5.55 14.76
C ALA A 247 6.68 -5.61 13.93
N ARG A 248 7.30 -4.45 13.65
CA ARG A 248 8.59 -4.38 12.92
C ARG A 248 9.74 -5.04 13.69
N ALA A 249 9.78 -4.87 15.02
CA ALA A 249 10.76 -5.52 15.88
C ALA A 249 10.71 -7.06 15.78
N ARG A 250 9.54 -7.61 15.43
CA ARG A 250 9.33 -9.04 15.18
C ARG A 250 9.54 -9.45 13.72
N GLY A 251 9.98 -8.54 12.86
CA GLY A 251 10.29 -8.80 11.44
C GLY A 251 9.13 -8.55 10.46
N VAL A 252 7.98 -8.05 10.91
CA VAL A 252 6.89 -7.64 10.01
C VAL A 252 7.30 -6.38 9.24
N ARG A 253 6.97 -6.31 7.95
CA ARG A 253 7.33 -5.17 7.08
C ARG A 253 6.12 -4.64 6.33
N ASN A 254 6.11 -3.35 6.04
CA ASN A 254 5.14 -2.77 5.11
C ASN A 254 5.29 -3.46 3.74
N GLY A 255 4.17 -3.72 3.07
CA GLY A 255 4.14 -4.40 1.77
C GLY A 255 4.19 -5.93 1.82
N CYS A 256 4.44 -6.54 2.99
CA CYS A 256 4.39 -8.00 3.10
C CYS A 256 2.94 -8.53 3.20
N PHE A 257 2.76 -9.81 2.88
CA PHE A 257 1.47 -10.48 3.01
C PHE A 257 1.20 -10.89 4.46
N ILE A 258 -0.07 -10.84 4.89
CA ILE A 258 -0.47 -11.25 6.24
C ILE A 258 -0.04 -12.68 6.56
N LYS A 259 -0.12 -13.60 5.58
CA LYS A 259 0.31 -14.99 5.76
C LYS A 259 1.78 -15.07 6.20
N GLU A 260 2.64 -14.26 5.60
CA GLU A 260 4.07 -14.22 5.95
C GLU A 260 4.30 -13.48 7.26
N ALA A 261 3.59 -12.38 7.49
CA ALA A 261 3.67 -11.63 8.74
C ALA A 261 3.26 -12.47 9.96
N ARG A 262 2.21 -13.29 9.83
CA ARG A 262 1.73 -14.16 10.92
C ARG A 262 2.67 -15.32 11.24
N LYS A 263 3.59 -15.69 10.34
CA LYS A 263 4.64 -16.68 10.65
C LYS A 263 5.61 -16.14 11.70
N VAL A 264 5.91 -14.83 11.63
CA VAL A 264 6.87 -14.17 12.54
C VAL A 264 6.18 -13.44 13.70
N CYS A 265 4.89 -13.11 13.57
CA CYS A 265 4.08 -12.45 14.58
C CYS A 265 2.65 -13.05 14.61
N PRO A 266 2.44 -14.20 15.27
CA PRO A 266 1.15 -14.91 15.26
C PRO A 266 -0.02 -14.12 15.88
N ASP A 267 0.27 -13.29 16.88
CA ASP A 267 -0.63 -12.40 17.63
C ASP A 267 -0.82 -11.02 16.96
N LEU A 268 -0.40 -10.86 15.70
CA LEU A 268 -0.57 -9.61 14.95
C LEU A 268 -2.03 -9.17 14.88
N ILE A 269 -2.29 -7.94 15.34
CA ILE A 269 -3.61 -7.32 15.37
C ILE A 269 -3.83 -6.57 14.07
N CYS A 270 -4.86 -6.95 13.31
CA CYS A 270 -5.19 -6.31 12.03
C CYS A 270 -6.36 -5.32 12.22
N LEU A 271 -6.14 -4.06 11.84
CA LEU A 271 -7.17 -3.02 11.85
C LEU A 271 -7.54 -2.60 10.40
N PRO A 272 -8.78 -2.13 10.18
CA PRO A 272 -9.21 -1.62 8.88
C PRO A 272 -8.57 -0.27 8.55
N TYR A 273 -8.71 0.17 7.29
CA TYR A 273 -8.31 1.51 6.89
C TYR A 273 -9.30 2.58 7.38
N GLN A 274 -8.76 3.76 7.72
CA GLN A 274 -9.50 4.98 8.07
C GLN A 274 -9.14 6.10 7.07
N PHE A 275 -9.61 5.99 5.82
CA PHE A 275 -9.16 6.86 4.73
C PHE A 275 -9.43 8.35 4.93
N ASP A 276 -10.59 8.69 5.51
CA ASP A 276 -10.95 10.08 5.80
C ASP A 276 -10.04 10.70 6.86
N ASP A 277 -9.70 9.94 7.91
CA ASP A 277 -8.77 10.38 8.95
C ASP A 277 -7.36 10.59 8.39
N TYR A 278 -6.89 9.72 7.49
CA TYR A 278 -5.59 9.91 6.84
C TYR A 278 -5.54 11.22 6.04
N ARG A 279 -6.62 11.53 5.31
CA ARG A 279 -6.73 12.78 4.57
C ARG A 279 -6.76 13.99 5.50
N HIS A 280 -7.53 13.92 6.59
CA HIS A 280 -7.63 14.99 7.56
C HIS A 280 -6.29 15.28 8.24
N ILE A 281 -5.63 14.25 8.77
CA ILE A 281 -4.35 14.39 9.46
C ILE A 281 -3.25 14.86 8.51
N SER A 282 -3.21 14.34 7.27
CA SER A 282 -2.28 14.81 6.23
C SER A 282 -2.39 16.33 6.06
N LYS A 283 -3.60 16.86 5.85
CA LYS A 283 -3.84 18.30 5.72
C LYS A 283 -3.40 19.08 6.95
N GLU A 284 -3.70 18.57 8.13
CA GLU A 284 -3.37 19.23 9.40
C GLU A 284 -1.86 19.39 9.58
N ILE A 285 -1.06 18.40 9.21
CA ILE A 285 0.42 18.48 9.27
C ILE A 285 0.94 19.56 8.34
N TYR A 286 0.47 19.60 7.09
CA TYR A 286 0.85 20.63 6.14
C TYR A 286 0.43 22.03 6.60
N ALA A 287 -0.74 22.16 7.23
CA ALA A 287 -1.22 23.42 7.79
C ALA A 287 -0.40 23.88 9.01
N ILE A 288 0.06 22.96 9.86
CA ILE A 288 0.95 23.27 10.98
C ILE A 288 2.26 23.85 10.44
N LEU A 289 2.89 23.16 9.47
CA LEU A 289 4.18 23.56 8.93
C LEU A 289 4.12 24.86 8.12
N SER A 290 3.05 25.06 7.35
CA SER A 290 2.85 26.31 6.60
C SER A 290 2.66 27.52 7.52
N GLY A 291 2.26 27.32 8.77
CA GLY A 291 2.24 28.34 9.81
C GLY A 291 3.63 28.82 10.25
N TYR A 292 4.71 28.08 9.92
CA TYR A 292 6.10 28.44 10.20
C TYR A 292 6.83 28.96 8.95
N THR A 293 6.70 28.26 7.82
CA THR A 293 7.37 28.60 6.55
C THR A 293 6.65 28.01 5.34
N LEU A 294 6.76 28.66 4.18
CA LEU A 294 6.29 28.11 2.89
C LEU A 294 7.41 27.43 2.08
N ASN A 295 8.63 27.35 2.63
CA ASN A 295 9.75 26.60 2.04
C ASN A 295 9.58 25.08 2.26
N ILE A 296 8.43 24.56 1.83
CA ILE A 296 8.01 23.17 1.98
C ILE A 296 8.04 22.48 0.63
N ARG A 297 8.72 21.35 0.52
CA ARG A 297 8.60 20.45 -0.63
C ARG A 297 7.77 19.23 -0.23
N ALA A 298 6.53 19.20 -0.71
CA ALA A 298 5.62 18.09 -0.46
C ALA A 298 6.09 16.81 -1.19
N VAL A 299 6.23 15.70 -0.44
CA VAL A 299 6.68 14.40 -0.99
C VAL A 299 5.50 13.44 -1.08
N SER A 300 4.81 13.19 0.02
CA SER A 300 3.64 12.29 0.11
C SER A 300 2.52 12.91 0.96
N CYS A 301 1.58 12.10 1.46
CA CYS A 301 0.59 12.55 2.45
C CYS A 301 1.18 12.76 3.86
N ASP A 302 2.31 12.14 4.16
CA ASP A 302 2.89 12.02 5.50
C ASP A 302 4.41 12.31 5.54
N GLU A 303 5.00 12.66 4.39
CA GLU A 303 6.43 12.93 4.18
C GLU A 303 6.62 14.27 3.46
N MET A 304 7.52 15.10 3.96
CA MET A 304 7.88 16.39 3.34
C MET A 304 9.28 16.84 3.72
N TYR A 305 9.84 17.72 2.89
CA TYR A 305 11.03 18.49 3.26
C TYR A 305 10.64 19.92 3.60
N VAL A 306 11.36 20.51 4.54
CA VAL A 306 11.23 21.91 4.97
C VAL A 306 12.62 22.52 5.04
N ASP A 307 12.81 23.66 4.38
CA ASP A 307 14.04 24.46 4.53
C ASP A 307 13.79 25.58 5.56
N LEU A 308 14.55 25.53 6.65
CA LEU A 308 14.45 26.49 7.75
C LEU A 308 15.48 27.63 7.66
N GLU A 309 16.30 27.70 6.61
CA GLU A 309 17.36 28.72 6.49
C GLU A 309 16.81 30.15 6.61
N SER A 310 15.77 30.48 5.85
CA SER A 310 15.18 31.82 5.90
C SER A 310 14.52 32.12 7.25
N LEU A 311 13.83 31.13 7.83
CA LEU A 311 13.19 31.27 9.14
C LEU A 311 14.23 31.54 10.23
N CYS A 312 15.34 30.78 10.24
CA CYS A 312 16.43 30.96 11.21
C CYS A 312 17.05 32.37 11.11
N LYS A 313 17.24 32.88 9.89
CA LYS A 313 17.77 34.24 9.66
C LYS A 313 16.79 35.33 10.10
N GLU A 314 15.51 35.22 9.70
CA GLU A 314 14.47 36.21 10.00
C GLU A 314 14.15 36.29 11.50
N MET A 315 14.24 35.17 12.21
CA MET A 315 13.96 35.10 13.65
C MET A 315 15.21 35.11 14.53
N HIS A 316 16.41 35.17 13.95
CA HIS A 316 17.67 35.06 14.70
C HIS A 316 17.74 33.81 15.59
N ILE A 317 17.39 32.63 15.05
CA ILE A 317 17.44 31.36 15.80
C ILE A 317 18.61 30.53 15.29
N ALA A 318 19.58 30.24 16.16
CA ALA A 318 20.74 29.41 15.82
C ALA A 318 20.48 27.90 15.92
N ASN A 319 19.61 27.47 16.84
CA ASN A 319 19.42 26.05 17.15
C ASN A 319 18.20 25.44 16.43
N VAL A 320 18.45 24.79 15.28
CA VAL A 320 17.42 24.11 14.48
C VAL A 320 16.77 22.95 15.23
N MET A 321 17.48 22.24 16.11
CA MET A 321 16.92 21.12 16.88
C MET A 321 15.77 21.59 17.79
N GLU A 322 15.86 22.77 18.38
CA GLU A 322 14.80 23.30 19.25
C GLU A 322 13.55 23.68 18.45
N ILE A 323 13.70 24.25 17.25
CA ILE A 323 12.59 24.51 16.33
C ILE A 323 11.86 23.20 16.03
N ILE A 324 12.61 22.14 15.72
CA ILE A 324 12.05 20.82 15.43
C ILE A 324 11.38 20.19 16.65
N SER A 325 11.92 20.37 17.87
CA SER A 325 11.27 19.93 19.10
C SER A 325 9.90 20.57 19.29
N VAL A 326 9.78 21.87 19.01
CA VAL A 326 8.50 22.62 19.06
C VAL A 326 7.53 22.10 18.01
N ILE A 327 7.97 21.97 16.75
CA ILE A 327 7.13 21.49 15.64
C ILE A 327 6.63 20.06 15.91
N ARG A 328 7.50 19.13 16.34
CA ARG A 328 7.11 17.75 16.66
C ARG A 328 6.09 17.70 17.80
N SER A 329 6.28 18.52 18.83
CA SER A 329 5.34 18.63 19.95
C SER A 329 3.98 19.16 19.50
N GLU A 330 3.95 20.14 18.59
CA GLU A 330 2.71 20.66 18.02
C GLU A 330 2.00 19.61 17.15
N ILE A 331 2.74 18.89 16.29
CA ILE A 331 2.20 17.79 15.48
C ILE A 331 1.56 16.75 16.38
N LEU A 332 2.26 16.29 17.43
CA LEU A 332 1.70 15.31 18.38
C LEU A 332 0.45 15.85 19.08
N THR A 333 0.48 17.09 19.56
CA THR A 333 -0.63 17.68 20.32
C THR A 333 -1.90 17.82 19.48
N LYS A 334 -1.76 18.25 18.21
CA LYS A 334 -2.88 18.48 17.31
C LYS A 334 -3.39 17.20 16.66
N THR A 335 -2.48 16.37 16.17
CA THR A 335 -2.83 15.19 15.37
C THR A 335 -2.94 13.91 16.19
N GLY A 336 -2.35 13.85 17.38
CA GLY A 336 -2.16 12.61 18.14
C GLY A 336 -1.14 11.64 17.54
N CYS A 337 -0.42 12.04 16.49
CA CYS A 337 0.56 11.21 15.78
C CYS A 337 1.98 11.72 16.01
N ASN A 338 2.93 10.78 16.17
CA ASN A 338 4.35 11.12 16.26
C ASN A 338 4.95 11.33 14.86
N ALA A 339 5.86 12.31 14.77
CA ALA A 339 6.70 12.53 13.60
C ALA A 339 8.16 12.40 13.98
N SER A 340 8.92 11.74 13.11
CA SER A 340 10.38 11.68 13.20
C SER A 340 10.99 12.65 12.20
N VAL A 341 12.04 13.36 12.61
CA VAL A 341 12.64 14.42 11.80
C VAL A 341 14.14 14.22 11.65
N GLY A 342 14.61 14.22 10.40
CA GLY A 342 16.04 14.22 10.10
C GLY A 342 16.46 15.61 9.66
N ILE A 343 17.63 16.06 10.11
CA ILE A 343 18.16 17.39 9.83
C ILE A 343 19.53 17.25 9.19
N GLY A 344 19.78 18.01 8.14
CA GLY A 344 21.05 18.02 7.43
C GLY A 344 21.24 19.27 6.57
N ASN A 345 22.36 19.32 5.87
CA ASN A 345 22.72 20.38 4.93
C ASN A 345 22.13 20.17 3.52
N THR A 346 21.79 18.94 3.15
CA THR A 346 21.16 18.57 1.87
C THR A 346 19.92 17.71 2.11
N MET A 347 19.06 17.58 1.09
CA MET A 347 17.86 16.72 1.15
C MET A 347 18.23 15.24 1.36
N LEU A 348 19.26 14.75 0.68
CA LEU A 348 19.80 13.40 0.89
C LEU A 348 20.16 13.15 2.36
N ILE A 349 20.96 14.03 2.96
CA ILE A 349 21.46 13.88 4.33
C ILE A 349 20.30 13.98 5.33
N ALA A 350 19.39 14.93 5.16
CA ALA A 350 18.20 15.04 6.00
C ALA A 350 17.36 13.75 5.96
N ARG A 351 17.17 13.15 4.78
CA ARG A 351 16.42 11.89 4.64
C ARG A 351 17.12 10.70 5.30
N ILE A 352 18.45 10.62 5.20
CA ILE A 352 19.24 9.60 5.90
C ILE A 352 19.10 9.80 7.41
N ALA A 353 19.24 11.04 7.90
CA ALA A 353 19.10 11.39 9.30
C ALA A 353 17.73 10.95 9.86
N THR A 354 16.65 11.06 9.10
CA THR A 354 15.32 10.62 9.55
C THR A 354 15.26 9.14 9.87
N ARG A 355 16.05 8.30 9.20
CA ARG A 355 16.09 6.87 9.53
C ARG A 355 16.70 6.61 10.90
N HIS A 356 17.75 7.35 11.25
CA HIS A 356 18.37 7.33 12.58
C HIS A 356 17.45 7.96 13.64
N ALA A 357 16.61 8.91 13.23
CA ALA A 357 15.63 9.53 14.12
C ALA A 357 14.43 8.62 14.46
N LYS A 358 14.09 7.64 13.62
CA LYS A 358 12.89 6.81 13.80
C LYS A 358 13.10 5.72 14.87
N PRO A 359 12.10 5.45 15.74
CA PRO A 359 10.80 6.13 15.90
C PRO A 359 10.83 7.32 16.88
N ASN A 360 9.88 8.23 16.71
CA ASN A 360 9.57 9.37 17.55
C ASN A 360 10.80 10.14 18.03
N GLY A 361 11.73 10.41 17.12
CA GLY A 361 12.97 11.10 17.42
C GLY A 361 13.25 12.22 16.43
N GLN A 362 14.35 12.90 16.71
CA GLN A 362 14.96 13.82 15.76
C GLN A 362 16.47 13.60 15.77
N PHE A 363 17.09 13.71 14.60
CA PHE A 363 18.52 13.45 14.45
C PHE A 363 19.11 14.44 13.45
N MET A 364 20.24 15.04 13.81
CA MET A 364 20.97 15.99 12.98
C MET A 364 22.31 15.38 12.59
N ILE A 365 22.61 15.39 11.30
CA ILE A 365 23.94 15.05 10.79
C ILE A 365 24.66 16.35 10.48
N LYS A 366 25.73 16.64 11.23
CA LYS A 366 26.58 17.79 10.99
C LYS A 366 27.44 17.57 9.77
N LEU A 367 27.84 18.67 9.11
CA LEU A 367 28.72 18.62 7.93
C LEU A 367 29.97 17.76 8.12
N ASP A 368 30.63 17.90 9.27
CA ASP A 368 31.91 17.22 9.55
C ASP A 368 31.73 15.71 9.75
N ASP A 369 30.52 15.25 10.09
CA ASP A 369 30.21 13.84 10.36
C ASP A 369 29.73 13.08 9.10
N ILE A 370 29.46 13.77 7.98
CA ILE A 370 28.82 13.19 6.78
C ILE A 370 29.65 12.05 6.19
N ASP A 371 30.96 12.25 6.03
CA ASP A 371 31.84 11.31 5.33
C ASP A 371 31.98 9.98 6.07
N GLU A 372 31.99 10.01 7.40
CA GLU A 372 32.07 8.80 8.21
C GLU A 372 30.73 8.07 8.29
N LEU A 373 29.63 8.82 8.42
CA LEU A 373 28.29 8.25 8.52
C LEU A 373 27.86 7.63 7.20
N ILE A 374 28.08 8.30 6.08
CA ILE A 374 27.63 7.81 4.77
C ILE A 374 28.28 6.48 4.41
N LYS A 375 29.55 6.25 4.77
CA LYS A 375 30.25 4.97 4.53
C LYS A 375 29.52 3.78 5.16
N LYS A 376 28.97 3.98 6.36
CA LYS A 376 28.24 2.97 7.15
C LYS A 376 26.79 2.78 6.71
N GLU A 377 26.27 3.62 5.81
CA GLU A 377 24.92 3.49 5.28
C GLU A 377 24.78 2.31 4.32
N LYS A 378 23.60 1.69 4.33
CA LYS A 378 23.28 0.62 3.37
C LYS A 378 23.02 1.21 1.99
N ILE A 379 23.50 0.56 0.94
CA ILE A 379 23.24 0.96 -0.46
C ILE A 379 21.74 0.99 -0.75
N SER A 380 21.00 -0.02 -0.30
CA SER A 380 19.53 -0.12 -0.48
C SER A 380 18.75 0.97 0.26
N SER A 381 19.42 1.74 1.10
CA SER A 381 18.84 2.86 1.82
C SER A 381 18.89 4.14 0.95
N LEU A 382 19.82 4.25 -0.01
CA LEU A 382 19.91 5.48 -0.80
C LEU A 382 18.63 5.69 -1.65
N PRO A 383 18.13 6.93 -1.75
CA PRO A 383 16.95 7.24 -2.56
C PRO A 383 17.14 6.80 -4.02
N GLY A 384 16.09 6.22 -4.61
CA GLY A 384 16.13 5.76 -6.01
C GLY A 384 16.82 4.40 -6.22
N ILE A 385 17.40 3.79 -5.18
CA ILE A 385 18.01 2.45 -5.29
C ILE A 385 17.01 1.37 -4.83
N GLY A 386 16.33 0.76 -5.80
CA GLY A 386 15.45 -0.38 -5.57
C GLY A 386 16.14 -1.74 -5.76
N TYR A 387 15.38 -2.82 -5.52
CA TYR A 387 15.87 -4.21 -5.62
C TYR A 387 16.53 -4.54 -6.97
N ASN A 388 16.04 -3.98 -8.07
CA ASN A 388 16.62 -4.16 -9.41
C ASN A 388 18.02 -3.56 -9.52
N ILE A 389 18.24 -2.37 -8.97
CA ILE A 389 19.56 -1.72 -9.01
C ILE A 389 20.51 -2.47 -8.08
N CYS A 390 20.06 -2.86 -6.88
CA CYS A 390 20.86 -3.71 -5.99
C CYS A 390 21.27 -5.02 -6.67
N ALA A 391 20.36 -5.69 -7.39
CA ALA A 391 20.68 -6.91 -8.13
C ALA A 391 21.70 -6.66 -9.26
N LYS A 392 21.55 -5.57 -10.04
CA LYS A 392 22.52 -5.21 -11.08
C LYS A 392 23.92 -4.94 -10.51
N LEU A 393 23.99 -4.16 -9.43
CA LEU A 393 25.23 -3.85 -8.73
C LEU A 393 25.90 -5.13 -8.21
N LYS A 394 25.11 -6.00 -7.56
CA LYS A 394 25.57 -7.29 -7.04
C LYS A 394 26.12 -8.20 -8.14
N ASN A 395 25.41 -8.32 -9.26
CA ASN A 395 25.83 -9.16 -10.38
C ASN A 395 27.11 -8.64 -11.07
N ALA A 396 27.30 -7.32 -11.13
CA ALA A 396 28.43 -6.72 -11.84
C ALA A 396 29.70 -6.58 -11.00
N PHE A 397 29.56 -6.37 -9.68
CA PHE A 397 30.68 -5.99 -8.82
C PHE A 397 30.84 -6.89 -7.58
N GLY A 398 29.98 -7.91 -7.41
CA GLY A 398 30.00 -8.82 -6.26
C GLY A 398 29.09 -8.38 -5.12
N GLU A 399 29.11 -9.12 -4.01
CA GLU A 399 28.34 -8.77 -2.81
C GLU A 399 28.80 -7.42 -2.27
N MET A 400 27.88 -6.46 -2.19
CA MET A 400 28.11 -5.13 -1.65
C MET A 400 26.86 -4.72 -0.88
N ASN A 401 27.04 -4.22 0.33
CA ASN A 401 25.93 -3.86 1.21
C ASN A 401 26.00 -2.41 1.66
N LEU A 402 27.20 -1.87 1.81
CA LEU A 402 27.45 -0.55 2.36
C LEU A 402 27.88 0.44 1.28
N CYS A 403 27.61 1.72 1.49
CA CYS A 403 28.05 2.79 0.61
C CYS A 403 29.58 2.79 0.47
N GLU A 404 30.33 2.43 1.51
CA GLU A 404 31.79 2.25 1.44
C GLU A 404 32.22 1.25 0.36
N ASP A 405 31.49 0.15 0.18
CA ASP A 405 31.76 -0.80 -0.90
C ASP A 405 31.57 -0.14 -2.27
N LEU A 406 30.47 0.61 -2.41
CA LEU A 406 30.12 1.28 -3.66
C LEU A 406 31.06 2.44 -3.99
N GLN A 407 31.63 3.11 -2.98
CA GLN A 407 32.62 4.17 -3.14
C GLN A 407 33.90 3.66 -3.84
N LYS A 408 34.23 2.36 -3.73
CA LYS A 408 35.38 1.76 -4.42
C LYS A 408 35.16 1.60 -5.92
N VAL A 409 33.91 1.73 -6.40
CA VAL A 409 33.57 1.61 -7.82
C VAL A 409 33.76 2.96 -8.52
N SER A 410 34.47 2.96 -9.65
CA SER A 410 34.67 4.17 -10.45
C SER A 410 33.37 4.64 -11.13
N ILE A 411 33.26 5.95 -11.35
CA ILE A 411 32.09 6.55 -12.00
C ILE A 411 31.81 5.94 -13.38
N ASN A 412 32.85 5.72 -14.20
CA ASN A 412 32.72 5.13 -15.54
C ASN A 412 32.09 3.74 -15.50
N ARG A 413 32.47 2.90 -14.52
CA ARG A 413 31.89 1.55 -14.37
C ARG A 413 30.42 1.61 -13.95
N LEU A 414 30.06 2.54 -13.06
CA LEU A 414 28.66 2.74 -12.65
C LEU A 414 27.79 3.28 -13.79
N GLN A 415 28.29 4.24 -14.56
CA GLN A 415 27.61 4.80 -15.72
C GLN A 415 27.42 3.74 -16.82
N ASN A 416 28.43 2.92 -17.10
CA ASN A 416 28.31 1.84 -18.08
C ASN A 416 27.26 0.80 -17.68
N LEU A 417 27.10 0.53 -16.38
CA LEU A 417 26.13 -0.45 -15.87
C LEU A 417 24.69 0.10 -15.80
N LEU A 418 24.53 1.34 -15.31
CA LEU A 418 23.25 1.91 -14.92
C LEU A 418 22.77 3.05 -15.85
N GLY A 419 23.60 3.45 -16.80
CA GLY A 419 23.41 4.66 -17.61
C GLY A 419 23.99 5.90 -16.92
N GLU A 420 24.34 6.91 -17.72
CA GLU A 420 25.02 8.13 -17.28
C GLU A 420 24.34 8.82 -16.10
N LYS A 421 23.03 9.11 -16.22
CA LYS A 421 22.29 9.86 -15.21
C LYS A 421 22.22 9.13 -13.86
N ILE A 422 21.80 7.86 -13.88
CA ILE A 422 21.61 7.05 -12.67
C ILE A 422 22.97 6.70 -12.05
N GLY A 423 23.95 6.35 -12.88
CA GLY A 423 25.31 6.06 -12.44
C GLY A 423 25.95 7.25 -11.73
N THR A 424 25.87 8.45 -12.32
CA THR A 424 26.36 9.69 -11.68
C THR A 424 25.61 10.01 -10.39
N GLN A 425 24.28 9.86 -10.38
CA GLN A 425 23.48 10.12 -9.20
C GLN A 425 23.88 9.21 -8.03
N ILE A 426 23.99 7.89 -8.26
CA ILE A 426 24.38 6.92 -7.23
C ILE A 426 25.82 7.14 -6.77
N TYR A 427 26.74 7.44 -7.70
CA TYR A 427 28.13 7.75 -7.38
C TYR A 427 28.27 8.95 -6.42
N ASN A 428 27.44 9.99 -6.62
CA ASN A 428 27.40 11.17 -5.75
C ASN A 428 26.71 10.86 -4.42
N MET A 429 25.56 10.19 -4.43
CA MET A 429 24.79 9.89 -3.22
C MET A 429 25.56 9.02 -2.23
N CYS A 430 26.32 8.02 -2.71
CA CYS A 430 27.11 7.19 -1.79
C CYS A 430 28.27 7.93 -1.14
N ARG A 431 28.56 9.17 -1.55
CA ARG A 431 29.55 10.10 -0.97
C ARG A 431 28.90 11.29 -0.25
N GLY A 432 27.59 11.23 0.01
CA GLY A 432 26.87 12.31 0.68
C GLY A 432 26.67 13.57 -0.18
N VAL A 433 27.04 13.51 -1.47
CA VAL A 433 26.93 14.65 -2.39
C VAL A 433 25.55 14.65 -3.02
N ASP A 434 24.81 15.73 -2.78
CA ASP A 434 23.52 16.00 -3.39
C ASP A 434 23.47 17.47 -3.82
N LYS A 435 23.06 17.71 -5.07
CA LYS A 435 22.93 19.05 -5.64
C LYS A 435 21.49 19.55 -5.59
N GLU A 436 20.54 18.70 -5.20
CA GLU A 436 19.13 19.05 -5.21
C GLU A 436 18.75 19.86 -3.97
N ARG A 437 18.55 21.16 -4.19
CA ARG A 437 18.04 22.10 -3.17
C ARG A 437 16.80 22.86 -3.62
N ASN A 438 16.17 22.44 -4.72
CA ASN A 438 15.03 23.20 -5.25
C ASN A 438 13.75 22.88 -4.47
N PHE A 439 13.36 23.76 -3.55
CA PHE A 439 12.09 23.73 -2.81
C PHE A 439 10.94 24.41 -3.56
N LEU A 440 11.27 25.22 -4.57
CA LEU A 440 10.34 26.12 -5.27
C LEU A 440 9.95 25.61 -6.65
N GLU A 441 10.46 24.47 -7.10
CA GLU A 441 10.14 23.94 -8.42
C GLU A 441 8.64 23.68 -8.54
N LYS A 442 7.97 24.45 -9.41
CA LYS A 442 6.60 24.18 -9.82
C LYS A 442 6.61 22.91 -10.66
N VAL A 443 6.37 21.77 -10.03
CA VAL A 443 6.29 20.48 -10.73
C VAL A 443 5.07 20.50 -11.64
N VAL A 444 5.28 20.87 -12.91
CA VAL A 444 4.24 20.82 -13.93
C VAL A 444 3.89 19.36 -14.18
N ARG A 445 2.60 19.05 -14.14
CA ARG A 445 2.11 17.70 -14.35
C ARG A 445 2.33 17.30 -15.81
N LYS A 446 3.04 16.18 -16.03
CA LYS A 446 3.37 15.68 -17.37
C LYS A 446 2.42 14.59 -17.86
N SER A 447 1.70 13.92 -16.96
CA SER A 447 0.78 12.84 -17.30
C SER A 447 -0.37 12.69 -16.30
N ILE A 448 -1.48 12.14 -16.80
CA ILE A 448 -2.64 11.70 -16.02
C ILE A 448 -2.95 10.28 -16.45
N SER A 449 -3.04 9.34 -15.49
CA SER A 449 -3.36 7.94 -15.80
C SER A 449 -4.43 7.35 -14.89
N CYS A 450 -4.96 6.23 -15.36
CA CYS A 450 -5.92 5.37 -14.70
C CYS A 450 -5.44 3.94 -14.93
N ASP A 451 -4.95 3.28 -13.88
CA ASP A 451 -4.36 1.95 -13.94
C ASP A 451 -5.10 1.02 -12.97
N ILE A 452 -5.68 -0.05 -13.50
CA ILE A 452 -6.41 -1.07 -12.73
C ILE A 452 -5.87 -2.45 -13.10
N ASN A 453 -5.22 -3.11 -12.15
CA ASN A 453 -4.60 -4.43 -12.30
C ASN A 453 -5.09 -5.45 -11.25
N TYR A 454 -6.24 -5.17 -10.65
CA TYR A 454 -6.90 -6.02 -9.66
C TYR A 454 -8.35 -6.23 -10.11
N GLY A 455 -8.90 -7.44 -9.94
CA GLY A 455 -10.30 -7.73 -10.28
C GLY A 455 -10.63 -7.83 -11.77
N ILE A 456 -9.63 -7.69 -12.66
CA ILE A 456 -9.81 -7.78 -14.11
C ILE A 456 -10.01 -9.24 -14.54
N ARG A 457 -11.25 -9.62 -14.86
CA ARG A 457 -11.65 -10.96 -15.33
C ARG A 457 -12.81 -10.83 -16.31
N PHE A 458 -12.50 -10.64 -17.59
CA PHE A 458 -13.49 -10.49 -18.64
C PHE A 458 -13.71 -11.80 -19.40
N THR A 459 -14.93 -12.00 -19.90
CA THR A 459 -15.30 -13.14 -20.74
C THR A 459 -15.76 -12.71 -22.13
N LYS A 460 -16.25 -11.48 -22.26
CA LYS A 460 -16.78 -10.92 -23.51
C LYS A 460 -16.09 -9.60 -23.85
N GLU A 461 -15.98 -9.31 -25.14
CA GLU A 461 -15.42 -8.05 -25.62
C GLU A 461 -16.24 -6.84 -25.17
N ASP A 462 -17.58 -6.95 -25.15
CA ASP A 462 -18.48 -5.89 -24.70
C ASP A 462 -18.18 -5.42 -23.27
N GLU A 463 -17.85 -6.35 -22.37
CA GLU A 463 -17.48 -6.03 -20.97
C GLU A 463 -16.22 -5.17 -20.91
N VAL A 464 -15.24 -5.46 -21.78
CA VAL A 464 -14.00 -4.70 -21.89
C VAL A 464 -14.28 -3.30 -22.43
N MET A 465 -15.14 -3.19 -23.44
CA MET A 465 -15.51 -1.90 -24.04
C MET A 465 -16.27 -1.02 -23.05
N GLU A 466 -17.19 -1.59 -22.28
CA GLU A 466 -17.89 -0.86 -21.21
C GLU A 466 -16.89 -0.40 -20.13
N PHE A 467 -15.96 -1.27 -19.74
CA PHE A 467 -14.94 -0.97 -18.75
C PHE A 467 -13.99 0.15 -19.20
N LEU A 468 -13.53 0.14 -20.46
CA LEU A 468 -12.76 1.23 -21.05
C LEU A 468 -13.53 2.57 -20.97
N GLY A 469 -14.84 2.55 -21.26
CA GLY A 469 -15.70 3.71 -21.12
C GLY A 469 -15.73 4.28 -19.69
N LYS A 470 -15.77 3.40 -18.68
CA LYS A 470 -15.70 3.79 -17.25
C LYS A 470 -14.34 4.38 -16.88
N MET A 471 -13.24 3.77 -17.35
CA MET A 471 -11.89 4.33 -17.14
C MET A 471 -11.72 5.71 -17.79
N CYS A 472 -12.26 5.91 -19.00
CA CYS A 472 -12.25 7.20 -19.69
C CYS A 472 -13.09 8.26 -18.95
N SER A 473 -14.22 7.88 -18.35
CA SER A 473 -14.99 8.78 -17.46
C SER A 473 -14.16 9.24 -16.26
N GLU A 474 -13.38 8.35 -15.63
CA GLU A 474 -12.50 8.75 -14.53
C GLU A 474 -11.33 9.64 -15.00
N LEU A 475 -10.81 9.41 -16.21
CA LEU A 475 -9.77 10.27 -16.78
C LEU A 475 -10.30 11.68 -17.11
N GLU A 476 -11.50 11.78 -17.67
CA GLU A 476 -12.20 13.05 -17.92
C GLU A 476 -12.34 13.85 -16.62
N LYS A 477 -12.85 13.23 -15.54
CA LYS A 477 -12.92 13.87 -14.22
C LYS A 477 -11.56 14.38 -13.74
N LYS A 478 -10.51 13.56 -13.86
CA LYS A 478 -9.14 13.94 -13.46
C LYS A 478 -8.58 15.10 -14.29
N LEU A 479 -8.85 15.13 -15.60
CA LEU A 479 -8.45 16.22 -16.49
C LEU A 479 -9.16 17.53 -16.14
N HIS A 480 -10.46 17.48 -15.87
CA HIS A 480 -11.23 18.65 -15.45
C HIS A 480 -10.74 19.21 -14.11
N ILE A 481 -10.50 18.35 -13.11
CA ILE A 481 -9.93 18.77 -11.82
C ILE A 481 -8.56 19.43 -12.01
N ALA A 482 -7.73 18.85 -12.88
CA ALA A 482 -6.41 19.40 -13.20
C ALA A 482 -6.45 20.62 -14.14
N ARG A 483 -7.62 20.96 -14.72
CA ARG A 483 -7.79 21.98 -15.76
C ARG A 483 -6.88 21.78 -16.97
N MET A 484 -6.74 20.53 -17.39
CA MET A 484 -5.84 20.13 -18.49
C MET A 484 -6.60 19.39 -19.59
N THR A 485 -6.05 19.46 -20.80
CA THR A 485 -6.39 18.58 -21.93
C THR A 485 -5.17 17.74 -22.31
N ALA A 486 -5.36 16.65 -23.05
CA ALA A 486 -4.27 15.78 -23.49
C ALA A 486 -4.33 15.53 -25.00
N SER A 487 -3.16 15.42 -25.64
CA SER A 487 -3.05 15.12 -27.08
C SER A 487 -2.46 13.74 -27.39
N THR A 488 -2.10 12.96 -26.38
CA THR A 488 -1.59 11.59 -26.55
C THR A 488 -2.24 10.65 -25.55
N ILE A 489 -2.71 9.50 -26.05
CA ILE A 489 -3.30 8.42 -25.27
C ILE A 489 -2.48 7.15 -25.43
N THR A 490 -2.17 6.50 -24.31
CA THR A 490 -1.42 5.24 -24.25
C THR A 490 -2.27 4.20 -23.54
N LEU A 491 -2.54 3.08 -24.19
CA LEU A 491 -3.19 1.91 -23.62
C LEU A 491 -2.12 0.88 -23.24
N ARG A 492 -2.14 0.48 -21.97
CA ARG A 492 -1.28 -0.58 -21.43
C ARG A 492 -2.16 -1.73 -20.94
N LEU A 493 -1.87 -2.94 -21.40
CA LEU A 493 -2.54 -4.16 -20.99
C LEU A 493 -1.56 -5.07 -20.24
N LEU A 494 -2.04 -5.70 -19.18
CA LEU A 494 -1.38 -6.85 -18.57
C LEU A 494 -2.10 -8.11 -19.02
N ILE A 495 -1.37 -9.00 -19.68
CA ILE A 495 -1.88 -10.26 -20.23
C ILE A 495 -1.25 -11.39 -19.45
N ARG A 496 -2.04 -12.37 -19.00
CA ARG A 496 -1.55 -13.54 -18.28
C ARG A 496 -0.44 -14.21 -19.10
N ALA A 497 0.72 -14.45 -18.49
CA ALA A 497 1.79 -15.17 -19.15
C ALA A 497 1.34 -16.59 -19.52
N PRO A 498 1.78 -17.17 -20.66
CA PRO A 498 1.30 -18.48 -21.12
C PRO A 498 1.48 -19.60 -20.08
N ASP A 499 2.56 -19.54 -19.29
CA ASP A 499 2.92 -20.51 -18.26
C ASP A 499 2.28 -20.22 -16.89
N ALA A 500 1.56 -19.10 -16.74
CA ALA A 500 0.96 -18.70 -15.48
C ALA A 500 -0.42 -19.36 -15.25
N PRO A 501 -0.77 -19.73 -14.01
CA PRO A 501 -2.05 -20.34 -13.71
C PRO A 501 -3.22 -19.35 -13.95
N LEU A 502 -4.39 -19.89 -14.32
CA LEU A 502 -5.60 -19.09 -14.54
C LEU A 502 -6.07 -18.42 -13.24
N VAL A 503 -6.09 -19.20 -12.15
CA VAL A 503 -6.37 -18.75 -10.79
C VAL A 503 -5.07 -18.27 -10.16
N THR A 504 -5.06 -17.01 -9.72
CA THR A 504 -3.88 -16.38 -9.12
C THR A 504 -3.80 -16.67 -7.63
N GLU A 505 -2.59 -16.77 -7.09
CA GLU A 505 -2.37 -16.99 -5.64
C GLU A 505 -3.03 -15.90 -4.80
N LYS A 506 -2.82 -14.63 -5.17
CA LYS A 506 -3.57 -13.50 -4.61
C LYS A 506 -4.97 -13.49 -5.23
N TYR A 507 -6.00 -13.59 -4.40
CA TYR A 507 -7.39 -13.49 -4.84
C TYR A 507 -7.61 -12.22 -5.68
N LEU A 508 -8.08 -12.40 -6.92
CA LEU A 508 -8.28 -11.36 -7.93
C LEU A 508 -7.04 -10.54 -8.33
N GLY A 509 -5.83 -10.95 -7.92
CA GLY A 509 -4.58 -10.35 -8.38
C GLY A 509 -4.36 -10.53 -9.90
N CYS A 510 -3.45 -9.75 -10.49
CA CYS A 510 -3.06 -9.93 -11.88
C CYS A 510 -2.23 -11.22 -12.10
N GLY A 511 -1.40 -11.61 -11.14
CA GLY A 511 -0.48 -12.74 -11.27
C GLY A 511 0.69 -12.43 -12.21
N LYS A 512 1.38 -13.47 -12.68
CA LYS A 512 2.47 -13.32 -13.65
C LYS A 512 1.89 -12.94 -15.02
N CYS A 513 2.30 -11.77 -15.53
CA CYS A 513 1.76 -11.18 -16.74
C CYS A 513 2.87 -10.61 -17.63
N ASP A 514 2.61 -10.60 -18.94
CA ASP A 514 3.33 -9.81 -19.93
C ASP A 514 2.62 -8.46 -20.11
N ALA A 515 3.39 -7.39 -20.30
CA ALA A 515 2.85 -6.05 -20.51
C ALA A 515 2.92 -5.68 -22.00
N ILE A 516 1.79 -5.29 -22.58
CA ILE A 516 1.71 -4.77 -23.94
C ILE A 516 1.24 -3.32 -23.88
N THR A 517 1.93 -2.43 -24.61
CA THR A 517 1.61 -1.01 -24.64
C THR A 517 1.46 -0.53 -26.08
N ARG A 518 0.44 0.28 -26.35
CA ARG A 518 0.26 1.00 -27.62
C ARG A 518 -0.13 2.45 -27.34
N THR A 519 0.31 3.34 -28.22
CA THR A 519 0.10 4.79 -28.10
C THR A 519 -0.49 5.33 -29.38
N ALA A 520 -1.38 6.31 -29.26
CA ALA A 520 -1.94 7.08 -30.36
C ALA A 520 -1.97 8.58 -30.01
N HIS A 521 -1.91 9.41 -31.05
CA HIS A 521 -2.18 10.83 -30.95
C HIS A 521 -3.69 11.08 -31.11
N VAL A 522 -4.21 11.98 -30.29
CA VAL A 522 -5.59 12.43 -30.36
C VAL A 522 -5.64 13.69 -31.23
N ASN A 523 -6.59 13.75 -32.17
CA ASN A 523 -6.77 14.92 -33.02
C ASN A 523 -7.31 16.09 -32.18
N GLY A 524 -6.45 17.06 -31.92
CA GLY A 524 -6.72 18.15 -30.98
C GLY A 524 -6.61 17.69 -29.52
N ALA A 525 -6.05 18.56 -28.67
CA ALA A 525 -6.00 18.26 -27.24
C ALA A 525 -7.43 18.23 -26.67
N THR A 526 -7.77 17.18 -25.92
CA THR A 526 -9.13 16.98 -25.42
C THR A 526 -9.16 16.50 -23.98
N ALA A 527 -10.29 16.75 -23.31
CA ALA A 527 -10.68 16.08 -22.07
C ALA A 527 -11.95 15.24 -22.22
N ASN A 528 -12.55 15.22 -23.41
CA ASN A 528 -13.85 14.60 -23.65
C ASN A 528 -13.75 13.07 -23.64
N LYS A 529 -14.54 12.44 -22.75
CA LYS A 529 -14.66 10.98 -22.61
C LYS A 529 -14.91 10.27 -23.93
N ALA A 530 -15.82 10.77 -24.78
CA ALA A 530 -16.23 10.07 -25.99
C ALA A 530 -15.07 9.95 -26.98
N VAL A 531 -14.26 11.01 -27.11
CA VAL A 531 -13.06 11.02 -27.96
C VAL A 531 -12.00 10.07 -27.40
N LEU A 532 -11.71 10.17 -26.09
CA LEU A 532 -10.74 9.29 -25.42
C LEU A 532 -11.15 7.81 -25.52
N HIS A 533 -12.44 7.52 -25.37
CA HIS A 533 -12.98 6.18 -25.47
C HIS A 533 -12.87 5.64 -26.91
N ALA A 534 -13.20 6.44 -27.92
CA ALA A 534 -13.07 6.03 -29.32
C ALA A 534 -11.61 5.66 -29.67
N GLU A 535 -10.63 6.44 -29.22
CA GLU A 535 -9.21 6.13 -29.42
C GLU A 535 -8.76 4.91 -28.61
N ALA A 536 -9.19 4.77 -27.36
CA ALA A 536 -8.90 3.58 -26.56
C ALA A 536 -9.44 2.29 -27.21
N LYS A 537 -10.62 2.34 -27.83
CA LYS A 537 -11.18 1.21 -28.60
C LYS A 537 -10.31 0.85 -29.81
N LYS A 538 -9.83 1.84 -30.57
CA LYS A 538 -8.93 1.61 -31.70
C LYS A 538 -7.64 0.93 -31.24
N LEU A 539 -7.05 1.41 -30.14
CA LEU A 539 -5.86 0.81 -29.55
C LEU A 539 -6.11 -0.63 -29.07
N MET A 540 -7.25 -0.89 -28.41
CA MET A 540 -7.64 -2.24 -27.97
C MET A 540 -7.76 -3.20 -29.15
N LYS A 541 -8.45 -2.79 -30.23
CA LYS A 541 -8.58 -3.58 -31.46
C LYS A 541 -7.24 -3.82 -32.16
N ALA A 542 -6.34 -2.84 -32.14
CA ALA A 542 -5.00 -2.99 -32.71
C ALA A 542 -4.11 -3.97 -31.91
N ILE A 543 -4.30 -4.08 -30.59
CA ILE A 543 -3.61 -5.08 -29.77
C ILE A 543 -4.25 -6.47 -29.95
N ASN A 544 -5.58 -6.53 -30.09
CA ASN A 544 -6.39 -7.74 -30.23
C ASN A 544 -6.01 -8.86 -29.23
N PRO A 545 -6.07 -8.58 -27.91
CA PRO A 545 -5.67 -9.56 -26.90
C PRO A 545 -6.73 -10.65 -26.72
N LEU A 546 -6.31 -11.82 -26.23
CA LEU A 546 -7.25 -12.82 -25.76
C LEU A 546 -7.95 -12.31 -24.47
N ILE A 547 -9.26 -12.07 -24.56
CA ILE A 547 -10.04 -11.39 -23.51
C ILE A 547 -9.94 -12.08 -22.14
N CYS A 548 -10.01 -13.42 -22.11
CA CYS A 548 -9.95 -14.18 -20.85
C CYS A 548 -8.57 -14.13 -20.16
N ASP A 549 -7.53 -13.70 -20.87
CA ASP A 549 -6.18 -13.52 -20.35
C ASP A 549 -5.86 -12.09 -19.93
N LEU A 550 -6.79 -11.15 -20.11
CA LEU A 550 -6.63 -9.81 -19.55
C LEU A 550 -6.57 -9.87 -18.02
N ARG A 551 -5.59 -9.18 -17.45
CA ARG A 551 -5.31 -9.12 -16.01
C ARG A 551 -5.11 -7.70 -15.49
N GLY A 552 -4.95 -6.73 -16.39
CA GLY A 552 -4.81 -5.32 -16.06
C GLY A 552 -5.04 -4.44 -17.27
N ILE A 553 -5.64 -3.28 -17.05
CA ILE A 553 -5.85 -2.25 -18.06
C ILE A 553 -5.40 -0.92 -17.46
N GLY A 554 -4.55 -0.22 -18.19
CA GLY A 554 -4.05 1.11 -17.87
C GLY A 554 -4.25 2.03 -19.06
N ILE A 555 -4.75 3.23 -18.81
CA ILE A 555 -4.84 4.30 -19.81
C ILE A 555 -4.06 5.50 -19.26
N GLN A 556 -3.05 5.93 -20.01
CA GLN A 556 -2.19 7.05 -19.68
C GLN A 556 -2.33 8.16 -20.74
N LEU A 557 -2.50 9.38 -20.26
CA LEU A 557 -2.58 10.60 -21.06
C LEU A 557 -1.32 11.42 -20.85
N THR A 558 -0.69 11.85 -21.94
CA THR A 558 0.54 12.67 -21.96
C THR A 558 0.39 13.84 -22.92
N HIS A 559 1.39 14.72 -22.97
CA HIS A 559 1.35 16.00 -23.69
C HIS A 559 0.13 16.82 -23.24
N LEU A 560 0.17 17.17 -21.96
CA LEU A 560 -0.91 17.90 -21.30
C LEU A 560 -0.79 19.39 -21.62
N ASN A 561 -1.91 20.01 -21.95
CA ASN A 561 -2.02 21.45 -22.18
C ASN A 561 -3.03 22.05 -21.19
N GLU A 562 -2.68 23.18 -20.58
CA GLU A 562 -3.62 23.91 -19.73
C GLU A 562 -4.78 24.46 -20.57
N ILE A 563 -5.98 24.41 -20.00
CA ILE A 563 -7.14 25.05 -20.61
C ILE A 563 -7.01 26.56 -20.32
N PRO A 564 -6.93 27.44 -21.33
CA PRO A 564 -6.87 28.87 -21.09
C PRO A 564 -8.10 29.33 -20.30
N ASN A 565 -7.91 30.19 -19.30
CA ASN A 565 -9.03 30.86 -18.64
C ASN A 565 -9.76 31.69 -19.70
N VAL A 566 -10.92 31.23 -20.15
CA VAL A 566 -11.87 32.11 -20.82
C VAL A 566 -12.34 33.09 -19.76
N SER A 567 -12.02 34.38 -19.92
CA SER A 567 -12.72 35.47 -19.23
C SER A 567 -14.17 35.46 -19.69
N ILE A 568 -14.98 34.68 -18.98
CA ILE A 568 -16.44 34.73 -19.10
C ILE A 568 -16.88 35.90 -18.23
N ASP A 569 -17.65 36.82 -18.81
CA ASP A 569 -18.34 37.91 -18.12
C ASP A 569 -18.93 37.44 -16.80
N GLU A 570 -18.83 38.30 -15.78
CA GLU A 570 -19.21 38.06 -14.40
C GLU A 570 -20.66 37.54 -14.28
N GLN A 571 -20.79 36.21 -14.23
CA GLN A 571 -21.75 35.56 -13.37
C GLN A 571 -20.96 34.71 -12.36
N PRO A 572 -21.30 34.76 -11.06
CA PRO A 572 -20.45 34.22 -10.01
C PRO A 572 -20.47 32.69 -10.05
N ILE A 573 -19.63 32.10 -10.89
CA ILE A 573 -19.25 30.70 -10.77
C ILE A 573 -18.41 30.62 -9.50
N ASN A 574 -19.07 30.12 -8.46
CA ASN A 574 -18.58 29.92 -7.10
C ASN A 574 -17.08 29.53 -7.07
N ARG A 575 -16.21 30.49 -6.73
CA ARG A 575 -14.79 30.27 -6.36
C ARG A 575 -14.62 29.39 -5.10
N ASN A 576 -15.69 28.74 -4.64
CA ASN A 576 -15.84 28.14 -3.32
C ASN A 576 -15.79 26.60 -3.26
N THR A 577 -15.35 25.91 -4.32
CA THR A 577 -15.23 24.44 -4.26
C THR A 577 -14.17 23.99 -3.24
N LEU A 578 -13.11 24.78 -3.02
CA LEU A 578 -12.14 24.54 -1.95
C LEU A 578 -12.71 24.87 -0.56
N THR A 579 -13.39 26.00 -0.37
CA THR A 579 -14.02 26.38 0.91
C THR A 579 -15.16 25.45 1.32
N GLN A 580 -15.91 24.87 0.39
CA GLN A 580 -16.86 23.78 0.69
C GLN A 580 -16.14 22.49 1.12
N PHE A 581 -14.96 22.21 0.57
CA PHE A 581 -14.10 21.10 0.98
C PHE A 581 -13.44 21.30 2.36
N PHE A 582 -13.25 22.57 2.78
CA PHE A 582 -12.77 22.96 4.11
C PHE A 582 -13.89 23.08 5.16
N SER A 583 -15.16 22.97 4.74
CA SER A 583 -16.35 23.08 5.59
C SER A 583 -17.01 21.71 5.84
N VAL A 584 -16.24 20.70 6.26
CA VAL A 584 -16.85 19.52 6.91
C VAL A 584 -16.86 19.79 8.41
N LYS A 585 -17.91 20.48 8.88
CA LYS A 585 -18.22 20.49 10.31
C LYS A 585 -18.73 19.10 10.69
N SER A 586 -18.15 18.52 11.74
CA SER A 586 -18.74 17.38 12.42
C SER A 586 -20.18 17.71 12.84
N LYS A 587 -21.11 16.77 12.63
CA LYS A 587 -22.49 16.87 13.14
C LYS A 587 -22.48 16.72 14.67
N ALA A 588 -22.01 17.74 15.38
CA ALA A 588 -22.20 17.90 16.81
C ALA A 588 -21.97 19.38 17.15
N GLN A 589 -23.01 20.21 16.93
CA GLN A 589 -23.28 21.51 17.57
C GLN A 589 -24.11 22.38 16.60
N GLN A 590 -25.42 22.17 16.61
CA GLN A 590 -26.40 23.18 16.27
C GLN A 590 -27.14 23.54 17.55
N HIS A 591 -26.74 24.65 18.16
CA HIS A 591 -27.63 25.67 18.75
C HIS A 591 -26.75 26.69 19.48
N ILE A 592 -26.79 27.93 19.00
CA ILE A 592 -26.88 29.20 19.74
C ILE A 592 -26.33 30.31 18.83
N GLY A 593 -27.17 31.31 18.59
CA GLY A 593 -26.93 32.42 17.68
C GLY A 593 -25.89 33.41 18.15
N LYS A 594 -25.37 34.17 17.18
CA LYS A 594 -24.42 35.27 17.32
C LYS A 594 -24.94 36.36 18.28
N LYS A 595 -24.16 36.70 19.31
CA LYS A 595 -24.08 38.08 19.83
C LYS A 595 -22.62 38.38 20.19
N LYS A 596 -22.14 39.53 19.72
CA LYS A 596 -20.77 40.04 19.81
C LYS A 596 -20.58 40.62 21.22
N LEU A 597 -19.61 40.14 22.01
CA LEU A 597 -19.01 40.83 23.15
C LEU A 597 -17.63 40.23 23.42
N LYS A 598 -16.61 41.10 23.46
CA LYS A 598 -15.24 40.79 23.84
C LYS A 598 -15.15 40.66 25.38
N ASN A 599 -14.19 39.85 25.85
CA ASN A 599 -13.59 39.82 27.20
C ASN A 599 -14.06 38.80 28.27
N GLU A 600 -14.64 37.65 27.92
CA GLU A 600 -14.80 36.52 28.87
C GLU A 600 -14.08 35.23 28.42
N GLU A 601 -13.99 34.97 27.11
CA GLU A 601 -13.35 33.76 26.57
C GLU A 601 -11.82 33.75 26.73
N ASP A 602 -11.15 34.91 26.64
CA ASP A 602 -9.69 35.01 26.81
C ASP A 602 -9.26 34.76 28.27
N ILE A 603 -10.08 35.18 29.24
CA ILE A 603 -9.85 34.93 30.68
C ILE A 603 -10.09 33.45 30.98
N ALA A 604 -11.10 32.84 30.37
CA ALA A 604 -11.38 31.41 30.50
C ALA A 604 -10.25 30.55 29.87
N LEU A 605 -9.67 30.99 28.75
CA LEU A 605 -8.54 30.34 28.10
C LEU A 605 -7.27 30.41 28.96
N GLU A 606 -6.99 31.55 29.58
CA GLU A 606 -5.84 31.72 30.47
C GLU A 606 -5.98 30.88 31.75
N LEU A 607 -7.19 30.79 32.32
CA LEU A 607 -7.52 29.92 33.45
C LEU A 607 -7.42 28.44 33.08
N ALA A 608 -7.85 28.05 31.89
CA ALA A 608 -7.72 26.68 31.37
C ALA A 608 -6.25 26.30 31.13
N LEU A 609 -5.43 27.21 30.60
CA LEU A 609 -3.99 27.00 30.44
C LEU A 609 -3.27 26.84 31.79
N LYS A 610 -3.61 27.67 32.80
CA LYS A 610 -3.06 27.53 34.16
C LYS A 610 -3.49 26.21 34.81
N LYS A 611 -4.72 25.73 34.55
CA LYS A 611 -5.22 24.43 35.04
C LYS A 611 -4.51 23.25 34.37
N SER A 612 -4.30 23.32 33.04
CA SER A 612 -3.57 22.33 32.24
C SER A 612 -2.08 22.24 32.61
N LEU A 613 -1.44 23.37 32.93
CA LEU A 613 -0.06 23.40 33.45
C LEU A 613 0.04 22.78 34.85
N LYS A 614 -0.99 22.94 35.70
CA LYS A 614 -1.08 22.30 37.02
C LYS A 614 -1.30 20.78 36.89
N GLU A 615 -2.11 20.33 35.95
CA GLU A 615 -2.32 18.91 35.62
C GLU A 615 -1.08 18.28 34.99
N SER A 616 -0.36 18.98 34.11
CA SER A 616 0.93 18.51 33.55
C SER A 616 2.01 18.32 34.62
N ARG A 617 2.05 19.19 35.65
CA ARG A 617 2.93 19.00 36.82
C ARG A 617 2.50 17.81 37.68
N ARG A 618 1.19 17.53 37.77
CA ARG A 618 0.63 16.37 38.49
C ARG A 618 0.89 15.06 37.74
N ASN A 619 0.80 15.07 36.41
CA ASN A 619 1.12 13.94 35.54
C ASN A 619 2.62 13.63 35.52
N ARG A 620 3.52 14.64 35.55
CA ARG A 620 4.97 14.39 35.77
C ARG A 620 5.26 13.68 37.09
N ARG A 621 4.53 14.01 38.17
CA ARG A 621 4.64 13.30 39.47
C ARG A 621 4.07 11.87 39.41
N TYR A 622 3.06 11.63 38.58
CA TYR A 622 2.50 10.29 38.35
C TYR A 622 3.45 9.40 37.54
N TYR A 623 4.05 9.92 36.46
CA TYR A 623 5.06 9.22 35.65
C TYR A 623 6.32 8.85 36.45
N LYS A 624 6.69 9.61 37.49
CA LYS A 624 7.79 9.26 38.41
C LYS A 624 7.45 8.06 39.33
N LYS A 625 6.17 7.68 39.44
CA LYS A 625 5.69 6.56 40.28
C LYS A 625 5.44 5.26 39.50
N THR A 626 5.25 5.29 38.19
CA THR A 626 4.91 4.12 37.35
C THR A 626 6.09 3.42 36.68
N ILE A 627 7.33 3.84 36.95
CA ILE A 627 8.53 3.13 36.49
C ILE A 627 8.76 1.89 37.37
N HIS A 628 8.97 0.74 36.71
CA HIS A 628 9.27 -0.55 37.33
C HIS A 628 10.54 -0.45 38.22
N PRO A 629 10.60 -1.07 39.43
CA PRO A 629 11.65 -0.83 40.43
C PRO A 629 13.09 -1.02 39.93
N VAL A 630 13.29 -1.89 38.93
CA VAL A 630 14.59 -2.21 38.34
C VAL A 630 15.21 -1.04 37.56
N TYR A 631 14.41 -0.08 37.09
CA TYR A 631 14.90 1.05 36.29
C TYR A 631 14.89 2.38 37.07
N ARG A 632 14.69 2.34 38.40
CA ARG A 632 14.59 3.56 39.20
C ARG A 632 15.96 4.20 39.50
N ASN A 633 17.05 3.42 39.51
CA ASN A 633 18.36 3.89 39.98
C ASN A 633 19.48 3.83 38.94
N TYR A 634 19.20 3.50 37.67
CA TYR A 634 20.25 3.32 36.66
C TYR A 634 20.95 4.62 36.21
N PHE A 635 20.43 5.79 36.62
CA PHE A 635 20.97 7.11 36.26
C PHE A 635 21.28 8.03 37.46
N GLU A 636 21.14 7.54 38.69
CA GLU A 636 21.42 8.31 39.92
C GLU A 636 22.49 7.63 40.81
N ASP A 637 23.09 6.52 40.37
CA ASP A 637 24.17 5.85 41.08
C ASP A 637 25.53 6.48 40.72
N GLU A 638 26.08 7.27 41.65
CA GLU A 638 27.37 7.96 41.51
C GLU A 638 28.53 6.96 41.30
N ASP A 639 28.43 5.73 41.81
CA ASP A 639 29.47 4.71 41.63
C ASP A 639 29.50 4.17 40.19
N VAL A 640 28.33 4.04 39.55
CA VAL A 640 28.23 3.64 38.13
C VAL A 640 28.74 4.76 37.21
N LYS A 641 28.52 6.02 37.59
CA LYS A 641 29.02 7.19 36.87
C LYS A 641 30.54 7.32 36.97
N ALA A 642 31.09 7.03 38.15
CA ALA A 642 32.53 6.98 38.39
C ALA A 642 33.22 5.84 37.62
N GLU A 643 32.61 4.66 37.57
CA GLU A 643 33.13 3.52 36.81
C GLU A 643 33.08 3.78 35.29
N PHE A 644 32.01 4.40 34.80
CA PHE A 644 31.89 4.80 33.39
C PHE A 644 32.92 5.87 32.99
N LEU A 645 33.20 6.83 33.88
CA LEU A 645 34.27 7.82 33.68
C LEU A 645 35.67 7.21 33.76
N ARG A 646 35.89 6.20 34.62
CA ARG A 646 37.14 5.43 34.67
C ARG A 646 37.40 4.66 33.37
N ILE A 647 36.37 4.01 32.82
CA ILE A 647 36.45 3.29 31.55
C ILE A 647 36.77 4.25 30.40
N LEU A 648 36.18 5.44 30.39
CA LEU A 648 36.47 6.49 29.40
C LEU A 648 37.89 7.07 29.53
N GLN A 649 38.46 7.12 30.74
CA GLN A 649 39.84 7.57 30.97
C GLN A 649 40.88 6.50 30.63
N GLN A 650 40.55 5.21 30.74
CA GLN A 650 41.43 4.12 30.30
C GLN A 650 41.45 3.92 28.78
N SER A 651 40.44 4.41 28.05
CA SER A 651 40.41 4.36 26.58
C SER A 651 41.19 5.48 25.87
N ASN A 652 41.84 6.39 26.62
CA ASN A 652 42.62 7.51 26.10
C ASN A 652 44.11 7.49 26.50
N ASN A 653 44.65 6.32 26.86
CA ASN A 653 46.10 6.08 26.98
C ASN A 653 46.54 4.90 26.11
#